data_AF-A0A0G9KW69-F1
#
_entry.id   AF-A0A0G9KW69-F1
#
_cell.length_a   1.000
_cell.length_b   1.000
_cell.length_c   1.000
_cell.angle_alpha   90.00
_cell.angle_beta   90.00
_cell.angle_gamma   90.00
#
_symmetry.space_group_name_H-M   'P 1'
#
loop_
_entity.id
_entity.type
_entity.pdbx_description
1 polymer ?
#
loop_
_entity_poly.entity_id
_entity_poly.type
_entity_poly.pdbx_seq_one_letter_code
_entity_poly.pdbx_strand_id
1 'polypeptide(L)'
;MQESCKNVYITTPIYYVNDVAHIGHAYTTIIADMLARYSRLTGSNTFLLTGTDEHGQKIAQSAEIRNKTPKEYADEISGKFRTLWDDFDITYDKFIRTTDEEHKIGVQKAFEIMYKKGDIYKGEYEGFYCVPCETFFPESQLVDEQFCPDCGRATTLVKEESYFFELSKYEEKLLKWYEENEDCILPRSKKNEIVNFVKGGLKDLSISRTSFSWGVKLPESMNEPKHVMYVWLDALLNYITALGYGTDDKNMNFWPANIHLVGKDILRFHSIYWPAFLMSLDLPLPKHIAAHGWWTRDGEKMSKSKGNIVNPKEVADAYGLDAFRYFMLREVPFGQDGDFSQKALIDRINSDLGNDLGNLLNRISGMSGKYFDYKVSSIDVEKFHKKELDEVNEILDGVEKYIYNMQINRYLEEIWKVLTIANKAINDYEPWNLMKDGKNAEAMALVALITNIMAKVALLLDSVMPEKIKLIAQSLGMNINTETFNKLIKNKELLADTVITKVEQLFPRIEEILLEQPATADETKAECEIKKEQEPTKVEDDNLITIDKFFETTLKIGTIVEAVEVPKSAKLLKLQVDLGEGRNRQILAGIKEYYSAEELVGTQACVVANLKPAKLMGMLSEGMLMAARDENGLSLLRPEAPKKSGTKIS
;
A
#
# COMPACT_ATOMS: atom_id res chain seq x y z
N MET A 1 9.05 6.96 -19.79
CA MET A 1 8.46 6.84 -21.15
C MET A 1 9.34 7.66 -22.08
N GLN A 2 9.62 7.18 -23.30
CA GLN A 2 10.33 8.00 -24.30
C GLN A 2 9.38 9.03 -24.94
N GLU A 3 9.94 10.14 -25.44
CA GLU A 3 9.26 11.31 -26.03
C GLU A 3 8.41 11.02 -27.31
N SER A 4 8.10 9.77 -27.61
CA SER A 4 7.42 9.30 -28.83
C SER A 4 6.09 8.57 -28.58
N CYS A 5 5.68 8.35 -27.33
CA CYS A 5 4.39 7.71 -27.03
C CYS A 5 3.21 8.69 -27.22
N LYS A 6 2.80 8.91 -28.48
CA LYS A 6 1.65 9.77 -28.81
C LYS A 6 0.36 9.35 -28.10
N ASN A 7 0.16 8.04 -27.94
CA ASN A 7 -0.88 7.44 -27.10
C ASN A 7 -0.28 6.91 -25.80
N VAL A 8 -0.98 7.12 -24.69
CA VAL A 8 -0.62 6.65 -23.35
C VAL A 8 -1.82 5.97 -22.72
N TYR A 9 -1.64 4.75 -22.24
CA TYR A 9 -2.67 3.98 -21.55
C TYR A 9 -2.22 3.61 -20.13
N ILE A 10 -3.01 4.03 -19.15
CA ILE A 10 -2.77 3.81 -17.71
C ILE A 10 -3.98 3.09 -17.14
N THR A 11 -3.76 2.11 -16.26
CA THR A 11 -4.86 1.43 -15.55
C THR A 11 -4.61 1.34 -14.06
N THR A 12 -5.68 1.44 -13.27
CA THR A 12 -5.75 0.87 -11.91
C THR A 12 -5.99 -0.66 -12.03
N PRO A 13 -5.96 -1.45 -10.94
CA PRO A 13 -6.72 -2.69 -10.92
C PRO A 13 -8.21 -2.36 -10.90
N ILE A 14 -9.06 -3.33 -11.25
CA ILE A 14 -10.50 -3.24 -10.97
C ILE A 14 -10.78 -3.76 -9.55
N TYR A 15 -11.68 -3.07 -8.84
CA TYR A 15 -11.89 -3.31 -7.40
C TYR A 15 -13.06 -4.27 -7.15
N TYR A 16 -12.87 -5.27 -6.29
CA TYR A 16 -13.92 -6.21 -5.90
C TYR A 16 -15.07 -5.50 -5.18
N VAL A 17 -16.31 -5.68 -5.65
CA VAL A 17 -17.52 -5.05 -5.07
C VAL A 17 -18.05 -5.76 -3.81
N ASN A 18 -17.15 -6.28 -2.96
CA ASN A 18 -17.52 -6.89 -1.68
C ASN A 18 -17.65 -5.87 -0.52
N ASP A 19 -17.32 -4.60 -0.75
CA ASP A 19 -17.70 -3.45 0.08
C ASP A 19 -17.41 -2.10 -0.59
N VAL A 20 -17.69 -1.02 0.13
CA VAL A 20 -17.16 0.32 -0.14
C VAL A 20 -15.64 0.38 -0.15
N ALA A 21 -15.09 1.42 -0.80
CA ALA A 21 -13.65 1.62 -0.90
C ALA A 21 -12.99 2.06 0.41
N HIS A 22 -11.72 1.70 0.58
CA HIS A 22 -10.84 2.17 1.65
C HIS A 22 -9.63 2.93 1.08
N ILE A 23 -8.86 3.61 1.94
CA ILE A 23 -7.66 4.39 1.57
C ILE A 23 -6.67 3.66 0.64
N GLY A 24 -6.52 2.33 0.76
CA GLY A 24 -5.70 1.54 -0.17
C GLY A 24 -6.16 1.53 -1.64
N HIS A 25 -7.47 1.64 -1.91
CA HIS A 25 -7.99 1.80 -3.27
C HIS A 25 -7.79 3.23 -3.75
N ALA A 26 -8.03 4.22 -2.88
CA ALA A 26 -7.80 5.62 -3.18
C ALA A 26 -6.33 5.88 -3.55
N TYR A 27 -5.37 5.25 -2.86
CA TYR A 27 -3.95 5.35 -3.17
C TYR A 27 -3.64 5.00 -4.63
N THR A 28 -4.09 3.83 -5.08
CA THR A 28 -3.84 3.34 -6.44
C THR A 28 -4.52 4.23 -7.49
N THR A 29 -5.76 4.65 -7.24
CA THR A 29 -6.51 5.54 -8.13
C THR A 29 -5.90 6.94 -8.21
N ILE A 30 -5.44 7.51 -7.09
CA ILE A 30 -4.77 8.84 -7.05
C ILE A 30 -3.43 8.80 -7.80
N ILE A 31 -2.65 7.72 -7.69
CA ILE A 31 -1.43 7.54 -8.49
C ILE A 31 -1.77 7.49 -9.99
N ALA A 32 -2.79 6.72 -10.37
CA ALA A 32 -3.20 6.59 -11.76
C ALA A 32 -3.66 7.92 -12.37
N ASP A 33 -4.45 8.69 -11.60
CA ASP A 33 -4.92 10.02 -11.97
C ASP A 33 -3.78 11.05 -12.07
N MET A 34 -2.83 11.04 -11.13
CA MET A 34 -1.64 11.90 -11.19
C MET A 34 -0.83 11.65 -12.47
N LEU A 35 -0.57 10.37 -12.79
CA LEU A 35 0.14 10.00 -14.01
C LEU A 35 -0.64 10.38 -15.27
N ALA A 36 -1.97 10.22 -15.26
CA ALA A 36 -2.82 10.58 -16.40
C ALA A 36 -2.88 12.09 -16.61
N ARG A 37 -3.05 12.88 -15.56
CA ARG A 37 -3.01 14.35 -15.59
C ARG A 37 -1.66 14.87 -16.10
N TYR A 38 -0.56 14.33 -15.59
CA TYR A 38 0.79 14.69 -16.05
C TYR A 38 1.00 14.35 -17.54
N SER A 39 0.55 13.18 -17.97
CA SER A 39 0.61 12.73 -19.37
C SER A 39 -0.20 13.63 -20.32
N ARG A 40 -1.40 14.06 -19.90
CA ARG A 40 -2.21 15.02 -20.67
C ARG A 40 -1.59 16.42 -20.68
N LEU A 41 -1.06 16.91 -19.55
CA LEU A 41 -0.40 18.21 -19.45
C LEU A 41 0.83 18.29 -20.37
N THR A 42 1.63 17.23 -20.44
CA THR A 42 2.78 17.10 -21.35
C THR A 42 2.40 16.88 -22.83
N GLY A 43 1.10 16.82 -23.16
CA GLY A 43 0.59 16.80 -24.54
C GLY A 43 0.32 15.41 -25.12
N SER A 44 0.32 14.35 -24.30
CA SER A 44 0.03 12.99 -24.75
C SER A 44 -1.49 12.76 -24.86
N ASN A 45 -1.92 12.03 -25.91
CA ASN A 45 -3.26 11.49 -25.95
C ASN A 45 -3.36 10.35 -24.91
N THR A 46 -4.10 10.55 -23.83
CA THR A 46 -4.04 9.69 -22.64
C THR A 46 -5.39 9.07 -22.35
N PHE A 47 -5.41 7.76 -22.12
CA PHE A 47 -6.57 7.00 -21.67
C PHE A 47 -6.29 6.42 -20.28
N LEU A 48 -7.14 6.72 -19.30
CA LEU A 48 -7.11 6.17 -17.94
C LEU A 48 -8.29 5.22 -17.73
N LEU A 49 -8.00 3.96 -17.41
CA LEU A 49 -9.00 2.96 -17.04
C LEU A 49 -9.02 2.74 -15.51
N THR A 50 -10.23 2.74 -14.95
CA THR A 50 -10.53 2.17 -13.64
C THR A 50 -11.84 1.37 -13.71
N GLY A 51 -12.25 0.70 -12.64
CA GLY A 51 -13.49 -0.06 -12.66
C GLY A 51 -13.69 -1.02 -11.50
N THR A 52 -14.67 -1.92 -11.67
CA THR A 52 -15.09 -2.89 -10.65
C THR A 52 -15.10 -4.33 -11.16
N ASP A 53 -14.55 -5.23 -10.32
CA ASP A 53 -14.70 -6.68 -10.44
C ASP A 53 -15.95 -7.11 -9.68
N GLU A 54 -16.88 -7.69 -10.42
CA GLU A 54 -18.25 -7.91 -10.01
C GLU A 54 -18.65 -9.39 -9.95
N HIS A 55 -17.74 -10.32 -10.28
CA HIS A 55 -18.04 -11.75 -10.38
C HIS A 55 -17.42 -12.63 -9.28
N GLY A 56 -17.93 -13.85 -9.14
CA GLY A 56 -17.40 -14.85 -8.22
C GLY A 56 -18.19 -15.04 -6.92
N GLN A 57 -17.91 -16.16 -6.25
CA GLN A 57 -18.66 -16.68 -5.09
C GLN A 57 -18.79 -15.69 -3.93
N LYS A 58 -17.74 -14.95 -3.57
CA LYS A 58 -17.75 -14.01 -2.43
C LYS A 58 -18.74 -12.86 -2.60
N ILE A 59 -18.97 -12.42 -3.85
CA ILE A 59 -19.96 -11.37 -4.15
C ILE A 59 -21.37 -11.93 -4.08
N ALA A 60 -21.59 -13.15 -4.59
CA ALA A 60 -22.87 -13.84 -4.46
C ALA A 60 -23.26 -14.08 -2.98
N GLN A 61 -22.34 -14.60 -2.16
CA GLN A 61 -22.52 -14.74 -0.71
C GLN A 61 -22.80 -13.39 -0.01
N SER A 62 -22.07 -12.33 -0.39
CA SER A 62 -22.25 -10.99 0.20
C SER A 62 -23.61 -10.35 -0.14
N ALA A 63 -24.15 -10.67 -1.31
CA ALA A 63 -25.49 -10.27 -1.75
C ALA A 63 -26.59 -11.07 -1.03
N GLU A 64 -26.41 -12.39 -0.89
CA GLU A 64 -27.33 -13.29 -0.17
C GLU A 64 -27.49 -12.89 1.29
N ILE A 65 -26.39 -12.63 2.01
CA ILE A 65 -26.38 -12.10 3.40
C ILE A 65 -27.19 -10.79 3.52
N ARG A 66 -27.28 -10.01 2.43
CA ARG A 66 -27.98 -8.72 2.37
C ARG A 66 -29.37 -8.81 1.74
N ASN A 67 -29.86 -10.03 1.45
CA ASN A 67 -31.14 -10.30 0.77
C ASN A 67 -31.28 -9.57 -0.59
N LYS A 68 -30.21 -9.56 -1.39
CA LYS A 68 -30.16 -8.96 -2.74
C LYS A 68 -29.71 -9.98 -3.77
N THR A 69 -30.07 -9.79 -5.03
CA THR A 69 -29.40 -10.52 -6.12
C THR A 69 -27.96 -10.05 -6.27
N PRO A 70 -27.04 -10.89 -6.78
CA PRO A 70 -25.64 -10.49 -7.00
C PRO A 70 -25.50 -9.27 -7.92
N LYS A 71 -26.39 -9.13 -8.93
CA LYS A 71 -26.39 -7.98 -9.84
C LYS A 71 -26.81 -6.68 -9.15
N GLU A 72 -27.90 -6.68 -8.37
CA GLU A 72 -28.33 -5.49 -7.60
C GLU A 72 -27.27 -5.04 -6.58
N TYR A 73 -26.62 -6.00 -5.91
CA TYR A 73 -25.54 -5.70 -4.97
C TYR A 73 -24.30 -5.14 -5.68
N ALA A 74 -23.90 -5.72 -6.82
CA ALA A 74 -22.81 -5.20 -7.64
C ALA A 74 -23.11 -3.80 -8.20
N ASP A 75 -24.34 -3.55 -8.68
CA ASP A 75 -24.80 -2.24 -9.15
C ASP A 75 -24.72 -1.17 -8.05
N GLU A 76 -25.15 -1.48 -6.82
CA GLU A 76 -25.07 -0.57 -5.68
C GLU A 76 -23.62 -0.23 -5.31
N ILE A 77 -22.77 -1.24 -5.13
CA ILE A 77 -21.39 -1.04 -4.65
C ILE A 77 -20.51 -0.42 -5.74
N SER A 78 -20.68 -0.82 -7.01
CA SER A 78 -20.01 -0.17 -8.14
C SER A 78 -20.41 1.30 -8.29
N GLY A 79 -21.68 1.62 -8.07
CA GLY A 79 -22.16 3.00 -7.97
C GLY A 79 -21.41 3.80 -6.91
N LYS A 80 -21.23 3.24 -5.69
CA LYS A 80 -20.46 3.91 -4.62
C LYS A 80 -18.99 4.12 -4.96
N PHE A 81 -18.33 3.16 -5.61
CA PHE A 81 -16.96 3.34 -6.12
C PHE A 81 -16.90 4.48 -7.15
N ARG A 82 -17.84 4.54 -8.09
CA ARG A 82 -17.90 5.59 -9.10
C ARG A 82 -18.11 6.96 -8.47
N THR A 83 -19.13 7.12 -7.62
CA THR A 83 -19.39 8.38 -6.90
C THR A 83 -18.19 8.84 -6.07
N LEU A 84 -17.46 7.92 -5.42
CA LEU A 84 -16.24 8.29 -4.70
C LEU A 84 -15.13 8.82 -5.64
N TRP A 85 -14.95 8.21 -6.82
CA TRP A 85 -13.97 8.68 -7.80
C TRP A 85 -14.40 10.00 -8.46
N ASP A 86 -15.70 10.22 -8.64
CA ASP A 86 -16.24 11.50 -9.12
C ASP A 86 -16.05 12.61 -8.06
N ASP A 87 -16.35 12.33 -6.78
CA ASP A 87 -16.06 13.20 -5.62
C ASP A 87 -14.57 13.54 -5.49
N PHE A 88 -13.68 12.64 -5.94
CA PHE A 88 -12.23 12.77 -5.87
C PHE A 88 -11.59 13.42 -7.12
N ASP A 89 -12.42 13.92 -8.04
CA ASP A 89 -12.00 14.48 -9.33
C ASP A 89 -11.04 13.53 -10.09
N ILE A 90 -11.33 12.23 -10.11
CA ILE A 90 -10.51 11.24 -10.82
C ILE A 90 -10.84 11.30 -12.32
N THR A 91 -9.84 11.63 -13.13
CA THR A 91 -9.98 11.87 -14.58
C THR A 91 -9.90 10.58 -15.40
N TYR A 92 -10.74 9.59 -15.07
CA TYR A 92 -10.82 8.33 -15.83
C TYR A 92 -11.59 8.50 -17.15
N ASP A 93 -11.14 7.85 -18.23
CA ASP A 93 -11.78 7.89 -19.55
C ASP A 93 -12.81 6.76 -19.74
N LYS A 94 -12.65 5.63 -19.03
CA LYS A 94 -13.67 4.59 -18.89
C LYS A 94 -13.66 4.04 -17.47
N PHE A 95 -14.85 3.88 -16.90
CA PHE A 95 -15.10 3.06 -15.71
C PHE A 95 -15.72 1.75 -16.19
N ILE A 96 -14.94 0.66 -16.24
CA ILE A 96 -15.42 -0.65 -16.68
C ILE A 96 -16.07 -1.43 -15.54
N ARG A 97 -17.03 -2.28 -15.87
CA ARG A 97 -17.64 -3.24 -14.94
C ARG A 97 -17.57 -4.63 -15.55
N THR A 98 -17.20 -5.66 -14.80
CA THR A 98 -17.17 -7.02 -15.38
C THR A 98 -18.57 -7.54 -15.72
N THR A 99 -19.65 -6.94 -15.20
CA THR A 99 -21.02 -7.25 -15.66
C THR A 99 -21.44 -6.54 -16.97
N ASP A 100 -20.61 -5.69 -17.59
CA ASP A 100 -20.90 -5.05 -18.88
C ASP A 100 -20.93 -6.09 -20.02
N GLU A 101 -21.92 -6.02 -20.93
CA GLU A 101 -22.06 -7.00 -22.03
C GLU A 101 -20.87 -6.97 -23.02
N GLU A 102 -20.29 -5.80 -23.30
CA GLU A 102 -19.08 -5.67 -24.11
C GLU A 102 -17.90 -6.48 -23.53
N HIS A 103 -17.76 -6.47 -22.21
CA HIS A 103 -16.72 -7.22 -21.51
C HIS A 103 -16.95 -8.72 -21.63
N LYS A 104 -18.17 -9.20 -21.37
CA LYS A 104 -18.53 -10.62 -21.49
C LYS A 104 -18.25 -11.17 -22.88
N ILE A 105 -18.61 -10.42 -23.93
CA ILE A 105 -18.36 -10.79 -25.33
C ILE A 105 -16.86 -10.90 -25.61
N GLY A 106 -16.08 -9.90 -25.19
CA GLY A 106 -14.62 -9.92 -25.35
C GLY A 106 -13.93 -11.05 -24.59
N VAL A 107 -14.41 -11.35 -23.37
CA VAL A 107 -13.95 -12.46 -22.53
C VAL A 107 -14.26 -13.82 -23.15
N GLN A 108 -15.47 -14.00 -23.68
CA GLN A 108 -15.86 -15.19 -24.43
C GLN A 108 -15.02 -15.38 -25.69
N LYS A 109 -14.79 -14.32 -26.47
CA LYS A 109 -13.92 -14.36 -27.66
C LYS A 109 -12.48 -14.77 -27.30
N ALA A 110 -11.91 -14.20 -26.23
CA ALA A 110 -10.58 -14.56 -25.76
C ALA A 110 -10.49 -16.05 -25.38
N PHE A 111 -11.44 -16.56 -24.59
CA PHE A 111 -11.50 -17.98 -24.21
C PHE A 111 -11.57 -18.89 -25.45
N GLU A 112 -12.41 -18.54 -26.43
CA GLU A 112 -12.56 -19.33 -27.65
C GLU A 112 -11.26 -19.36 -28.49
N ILE A 113 -10.52 -18.24 -28.56
CA ILE A 113 -9.22 -18.17 -29.25
C ILE A 113 -8.18 -19.05 -28.56
N MET A 114 -8.01 -18.92 -27.24
CA MET A 114 -7.02 -19.71 -26.48
C MET A 114 -7.34 -21.21 -26.54
N TYR A 115 -8.62 -21.58 -26.53
CA TYR A 115 -9.07 -22.97 -26.73
C TYR A 115 -8.77 -23.48 -28.15
N LYS A 116 -9.09 -22.70 -29.19
CA LYS A 116 -8.77 -23.06 -30.59
C LYS A 116 -7.26 -23.16 -30.85
N LYS A 117 -6.43 -22.43 -30.09
CA LYS A 117 -4.96 -22.53 -30.12
C LYS A 117 -4.41 -23.77 -29.40
N GLY A 118 -5.25 -24.47 -28.64
CA GLY A 118 -4.86 -25.64 -27.84
C GLY A 118 -4.18 -25.30 -26.52
N ASP A 119 -4.27 -24.04 -26.05
CA ASP A 119 -3.72 -23.61 -24.75
C ASP A 119 -4.75 -23.78 -23.61
N ILE A 120 -6.00 -24.08 -23.94
CA ILE A 120 -7.03 -24.48 -22.97
C ILE A 120 -7.45 -25.92 -23.26
N TYR A 121 -7.42 -26.78 -22.26
CA TYR A 121 -7.88 -28.16 -22.33
C TYR A 121 -8.88 -28.46 -21.21
N LYS A 122 -9.72 -29.49 -21.41
CA LYS A 122 -10.64 -29.99 -20.39
C LYS A 122 -9.94 -31.05 -19.53
N GLY A 123 -10.02 -30.91 -18.22
CA GLY A 123 -9.43 -31.84 -17.26
C GLY A 123 -10.27 -31.94 -15.99
N GLU A 124 -9.74 -32.59 -14.98
CA GLU A 124 -10.37 -32.71 -13.67
C GLU A 124 -9.39 -32.18 -12.62
N TYR A 125 -9.85 -31.24 -11.81
CA TYR A 125 -9.13 -30.78 -10.62
C TYR A 125 -9.43 -31.74 -9.47
N GLU A 126 -8.39 -32.37 -8.94
CA GLU A 126 -8.48 -33.28 -7.79
C GLU A 126 -7.67 -32.67 -6.65
N GLY A 127 -8.33 -32.40 -5.51
CA GLY A 127 -7.71 -31.72 -4.38
C GLY A 127 -8.47 -31.98 -3.08
N PHE A 128 -7.76 -31.90 -1.96
CA PHE A 128 -8.32 -32.23 -0.65
C PHE A 128 -9.01 -31.00 -0.06
N TYR A 129 -10.34 -31.00 -0.10
CA TYR A 129 -11.16 -29.90 0.35
C TYR A 129 -11.48 -30.01 1.84
N CYS A 130 -11.17 -28.97 2.61
CA CYS A 130 -11.64 -28.81 3.98
C CYS A 130 -12.97 -28.04 3.98
N VAL A 131 -14.09 -28.75 4.11
CA VAL A 131 -15.43 -28.12 4.12
C VAL A 131 -15.54 -26.99 5.16
N PRO A 132 -15.06 -27.14 6.43
CA PRO A 132 -15.12 -26.06 7.43
C PRO A 132 -14.20 -24.85 7.17
N CYS A 133 -13.18 -24.98 6.32
CA CYS A 133 -12.26 -23.89 5.96
C CYS A 133 -12.48 -23.36 4.53
N GLU A 134 -13.45 -23.92 3.80
CA GLU A 134 -13.72 -23.68 2.37
C GLU A 134 -12.46 -23.65 1.47
N THR A 135 -11.46 -24.47 1.81
CA THR A 135 -10.11 -24.40 1.21
C THR A 135 -9.66 -25.75 0.68
N PHE A 136 -9.07 -25.74 -0.52
CA PHE A 136 -8.43 -26.91 -1.14
C PHE A 136 -6.94 -26.94 -0.82
N PHE A 137 -6.47 -28.09 -0.35
CA PHE A 137 -5.07 -28.37 -0.12
C PHE A 137 -4.57 -29.39 -1.15
N PRO A 138 -3.36 -29.21 -1.71
CA PRO A 138 -2.63 -30.32 -2.32
C PRO A 138 -2.27 -31.32 -1.22
N GLU A 139 -2.17 -32.61 -1.57
CA GLU A 139 -1.83 -33.71 -0.66
C GLU A 139 -0.59 -33.41 0.22
N SER A 140 0.42 -32.78 -0.37
CA SER A 140 1.67 -32.35 0.30
C SER A 140 1.52 -31.26 1.37
N GLN A 141 0.32 -30.71 1.58
CA GLN A 141 0.02 -29.72 2.63
C GLN A 141 -0.90 -30.28 3.72
N LEU A 142 -1.32 -31.55 3.61
CA LEU A 142 -2.14 -32.18 4.64
C LEU A 142 -1.29 -32.65 5.82
N VAL A 143 -1.88 -32.58 7.01
CA VAL A 143 -1.36 -33.27 8.19
C VAL A 143 -1.79 -34.73 8.11
N ASP A 144 -0.85 -35.66 8.28
CA ASP A 144 -1.03 -37.12 8.17
C ASP A 144 -1.80 -37.54 6.90
N GLU A 145 -1.53 -36.90 5.76
CA GLU A 145 -2.12 -37.18 4.43
C GLU A 145 -3.67 -37.08 4.35
N GLN A 146 -4.34 -36.61 5.41
CA GLN A 146 -5.80 -36.62 5.53
C GLN A 146 -6.39 -35.35 6.17
N PHE A 147 -5.66 -34.67 7.05
CA PHE A 147 -6.22 -33.58 7.87
C PHE A 147 -5.81 -32.20 7.36
N CYS A 148 -6.76 -31.26 7.47
CA CYS A 148 -6.56 -29.87 7.13
C CYS A 148 -5.48 -29.25 8.03
N PRO A 149 -4.43 -28.62 7.49
CA PRO A 149 -3.39 -28.00 8.31
C PRO A 149 -3.93 -26.85 9.19
N ASP A 150 -4.98 -26.15 8.72
CA ASP A 150 -5.51 -24.96 9.39
C ASP A 150 -6.46 -25.29 10.57
N CYS A 151 -7.08 -26.48 10.59
CA CYS A 151 -8.09 -26.81 11.61
C CYS A 151 -8.08 -28.26 12.13
N GLY A 152 -7.15 -29.10 11.67
CA GLY A 152 -6.99 -30.49 12.11
C GLY A 152 -8.17 -31.43 11.76
N ARG A 153 -9.14 -30.97 10.97
CA ARG A 153 -10.30 -31.79 10.57
C ARG A 153 -10.02 -32.55 9.28
N ALA A 154 -10.65 -33.71 9.12
CA ALA A 154 -10.52 -34.53 7.91
C ALA A 154 -10.94 -33.72 6.68
N THR A 155 -10.09 -33.75 5.65
CA THR A 155 -10.39 -33.23 4.32
C THR A 155 -11.08 -34.31 3.47
N THR A 156 -11.83 -33.88 2.47
CA THR A 156 -12.45 -34.76 1.48
C THR A 156 -11.79 -34.53 0.13
N LEU A 157 -11.31 -35.60 -0.50
CA LEU A 157 -10.84 -35.53 -1.88
C LEU A 157 -12.02 -35.17 -2.78
N VAL A 158 -12.01 -33.94 -3.30
CA VAL A 158 -13.04 -33.39 -4.17
C VAL A 158 -12.47 -33.32 -5.57
N LYS A 159 -13.21 -33.89 -6.51
CA LYS A 159 -12.87 -33.93 -7.92
C LYS A 159 -13.89 -33.12 -8.71
N GLU A 160 -13.47 -31.98 -9.24
CA GLU A 160 -14.32 -31.10 -10.07
C GLU A 160 -13.79 -31.05 -11.51
N GLU A 161 -14.68 -31.26 -12.47
CA GLU A 161 -14.39 -31.06 -13.89
C GLU A 161 -14.11 -29.57 -14.16
N SER A 162 -13.02 -29.25 -14.85
CA SER A 162 -12.66 -27.85 -15.17
C SER A 162 -11.85 -27.74 -16.45
N TYR A 163 -11.95 -26.58 -17.09
CA TYR A 163 -11.02 -26.13 -18.11
C TYR A 163 -9.76 -25.57 -17.48
N PHE A 164 -8.60 -26.02 -17.97
CA PHE A 164 -7.28 -25.61 -17.55
C PHE A 164 -6.58 -24.83 -18.66
N PHE A 165 -5.88 -23.76 -18.30
CA PHE A 165 -4.93 -23.07 -19.16
C PHE A 165 -3.53 -23.65 -18.96
N GLU A 166 -2.87 -24.04 -20.05
CA GLU A 166 -1.52 -24.63 -20.10
C GLU A 166 -0.43 -23.59 -19.78
N LEU A 167 -0.44 -23.08 -18.54
CA LEU A 167 0.46 -22.02 -18.07
C LEU A 167 1.94 -22.46 -18.11
N SER A 168 2.21 -23.74 -17.86
CA SER A 168 3.56 -24.32 -17.86
C SER A 168 4.31 -24.06 -19.18
N LYS A 169 3.63 -24.17 -20.32
CA LYS A 169 4.13 -23.88 -21.68
C LYS A 169 4.59 -22.44 -21.91
N TYR A 170 4.22 -21.51 -21.03
CA TYR A 170 4.59 -20.10 -21.12
C TYR A 170 5.81 -19.72 -20.27
N GLU A 171 6.33 -20.62 -19.44
CA GLU A 171 7.43 -20.34 -18.50
C GLU A 171 8.68 -19.75 -19.17
N GLU A 172 9.24 -20.41 -20.19
CA GLU A 172 10.44 -19.91 -20.90
C GLU A 172 10.19 -18.56 -21.57
N LYS A 173 9.00 -18.33 -22.13
CA LYS A 173 8.63 -17.07 -22.79
C LYS A 173 8.51 -15.94 -21.77
N LEU A 174 7.95 -16.22 -20.59
CA LEU A 174 7.87 -15.28 -19.48
C LEU A 174 9.27 -14.93 -18.96
N LEU A 175 10.13 -15.93 -18.73
CA LEU A 175 11.51 -15.71 -18.29
C LEU A 175 12.33 -14.89 -19.31
N LYS A 176 12.12 -15.12 -20.61
CA LYS A 176 12.74 -14.34 -21.68
C LYS A 176 12.24 -12.89 -21.69
N TRP A 177 10.93 -12.65 -21.57
CA TRP A 177 10.37 -11.30 -21.42
C TRP A 177 10.94 -10.59 -20.17
N TYR A 178 11.05 -11.37 -19.09
CA TYR A 178 11.89 -11.18 -17.90
C TYR A 178 13.23 -10.48 -18.17
N GLU A 179 14.04 -11.11 -19.00
CA GLU A 179 15.42 -10.73 -19.29
C GLU A 179 15.50 -9.55 -20.27
N GLU A 180 14.71 -9.56 -21.34
CA GLU A 180 14.76 -8.56 -22.42
C GLU A 180 14.21 -7.18 -22.02
N ASN A 181 13.41 -7.08 -20.95
CA ASN A 181 12.70 -5.85 -20.57
C ASN A 181 12.99 -5.49 -19.11
N GLU A 182 14.06 -4.73 -18.86
CA GLU A 182 14.56 -4.50 -17.48
C GLU A 182 13.48 -3.94 -16.53
N ASP A 183 12.68 -2.98 -17.00
CA ASP A 183 11.69 -2.25 -16.20
C ASP A 183 10.23 -2.75 -16.40
N CYS A 184 10.04 -3.98 -16.92
CA CYS A 184 8.69 -4.54 -17.14
C CYS A 184 7.86 -4.71 -15.86
N ILE A 185 8.52 -4.85 -14.70
CA ILE A 185 7.91 -4.90 -13.37
C ILE A 185 8.68 -3.92 -12.48
N LEU A 186 7.94 -3.01 -11.84
CA LEU A 186 8.46 -1.98 -10.95
C LEU A 186 7.85 -2.14 -9.53
N PRO A 187 8.62 -1.92 -8.45
CA PRO A 187 10.07 -1.72 -8.42
C PRO A 187 10.85 -3.02 -8.72
N ARG A 188 12.14 -2.89 -9.05
CA ARG A 188 13.01 -4.03 -9.44
C ARG A 188 13.11 -5.14 -8.39
N SER A 189 12.93 -4.84 -7.10
CA SER A 189 12.82 -5.87 -6.05
C SER A 189 11.65 -6.82 -6.28
N LYS A 190 10.48 -6.30 -6.68
CA LYS A 190 9.28 -7.08 -7.00
C LYS A 190 9.43 -7.87 -8.30
N LYS A 191 10.19 -7.37 -9.27
CA LYS A 191 10.60 -8.16 -10.45
C LYS A 191 11.37 -9.41 -10.03
N ASN A 192 12.37 -9.26 -9.15
CA ASN A 192 13.21 -10.37 -8.70
C ASN A 192 12.41 -11.45 -7.94
N GLU A 193 11.45 -11.05 -7.11
CA GLU A 193 10.51 -11.97 -6.44
C GLU A 193 9.72 -12.82 -7.46
N ILE A 194 9.21 -12.22 -8.53
CA ILE A 194 8.46 -12.91 -9.59
C ILE A 194 9.36 -13.81 -10.44
N VAL A 195 10.54 -13.33 -10.86
CA VAL A 195 11.50 -14.13 -11.65
C VAL A 195 11.93 -15.38 -10.89
N ASN A 196 12.20 -15.26 -9.58
CA ASN A 196 12.56 -16.41 -8.75
C ASN A 196 11.39 -17.39 -8.56
N PHE A 197 10.15 -16.90 -8.46
CA PHE A 197 8.96 -17.75 -8.41
C PHE A 197 8.75 -18.53 -9.71
N VAL A 198 8.87 -17.87 -10.87
CA VAL A 198 8.69 -18.52 -12.19
C VAL A 198 9.78 -19.56 -12.45
N LYS A 199 11.03 -19.30 -12.05
CA LYS A 199 12.13 -20.28 -12.09
C LYS A 199 11.91 -21.52 -11.21
N GLY A 200 10.93 -21.50 -10.31
CA GLY A 200 10.53 -22.65 -9.50
C GLY A 200 9.59 -23.64 -10.22
N GLY A 201 9.17 -23.34 -11.44
CA GLY A 201 8.22 -24.14 -12.22
C GLY A 201 6.78 -23.62 -12.12
N LEU A 202 6.12 -23.42 -13.26
CA LEU A 202 4.70 -23.07 -13.34
C LEU A 202 3.80 -24.30 -13.49
N LYS A 203 2.65 -24.29 -12.80
CA LYS A 203 1.59 -25.30 -12.94
C LYS A 203 0.41 -24.73 -13.71
N ASP A 204 -0.27 -25.59 -14.44
CA ASP A 204 -1.44 -25.23 -15.25
C ASP A 204 -2.62 -24.74 -14.39
N LEU A 205 -3.35 -23.75 -14.91
CA LEU A 205 -4.28 -22.94 -14.14
C LEU A 205 -5.73 -23.33 -14.43
N SER A 206 -6.48 -23.76 -13.41
CA SER A 206 -7.93 -24.02 -13.54
C SER A 206 -8.70 -22.71 -13.76
N ILE A 207 -9.19 -22.50 -14.99
CA ILE A 207 -9.84 -21.28 -15.48
C ILE A 207 -11.37 -21.38 -15.63
N SER A 208 -12.01 -22.43 -15.10
CA SER A 208 -13.48 -22.52 -14.99
C SER A 208 -13.92 -23.03 -13.61
N ARG A 209 -15.19 -22.85 -13.24
CA ARG A 209 -15.81 -23.44 -12.05
C ARG A 209 -17.23 -23.92 -12.38
N THR A 210 -17.70 -24.95 -11.67
CA THR A 210 -19.08 -25.47 -11.77
C THR A 210 -19.90 -25.29 -10.49
N SER A 211 -19.26 -24.92 -9.39
CA SER A 211 -19.84 -24.82 -8.04
C SER A 211 -20.72 -23.58 -7.81
N PHE A 212 -20.65 -22.56 -8.67
CA PHE A 212 -21.51 -21.38 -8.61
C PHE A 212 -21.84 -20.84 -10.01
N SER A 213 -22.92 -20.05 -10.11
CA SER A 213 -23.46 -19.54 -11.38
C SER A 213 -23.11 -18.07 -11.68
N TRP A 214 -22.61 -17.32 -10.70
CA TRP A 214 -22.32 -15.88 -10.81
C TRP A 214 -20.92 -15.60 -11.40
N GLY A 215 -20.85 -15.53 -12.72
CA GLY A 215 -19.66 -15.22 -13.50
C GLY A 215 -19.94 -15.29 -15.00
N VAL A 216 -18.98 -14.90 -15.83
CA VAL A 216 -19.11 -14.98 -17.29
C VAL A 216 -19.22 -16.44 -17.74
N LYS A 217 -20.18 -16.73 -18.62
CA LYS A 217 -20.40 -18.06 -19.17
C LYS A 217 -19.37 -18.38 -20.25
N LEU A 218 -18.99 -19.66 -20.37
CA LEU A 218 -18.18 -20.13 -21.49
C LEU A 218 -18.91 -19.85 -22.83
N PRO A 219 -18.19 -19.73 -23.96
CA PRO A 219 -18.80 -19.46 -25.26
C PRO A 219 -19.86 -20.50 -25.62
N GLU A 220 -20.97 -20.05 -26.21
CA GLU A 220 -22.08 -20.93 -26.60
C GLU A 220 -21.63 -22.06 -27.55
N SER A 221 -20.61 -21.81 -28.38
CA SER A 221 -19.99 -22.79 -29.27
C SER A 221 -19.42 -24.03 -28.57
N MET A 222 -19.20 -23.98 -27.25
CA MET A 222 -18.73 -25.10 -26.44
C MET A 222 -19.86 -25.93 -25.81
N ASN A 223 -21.08 -25.37 -25.71
CA ASN A 223 -22.25 -26.00 -25.08
C ASN A 223 -22.01 -26.49 -23.62
N GLU A 224 -21.35 -25.66 -22.80
CA GLU A 224 -20.99 -25.98 -21.41
C GLU A 224 -21.72 -25.08 -20.37
N PRO A 225 -23.06 -25.13 -20.26
CA PRO A 225 -23.85 -24.17 -19.47
C PRO A 225 -23.59 -24.21 -17.95
N LYS A 226 -23.05 -25.32 -17.45
CA LYS A 226 -22.67 -25.51 -16.04
C LYS A 226 -21.41 -24.74 -15.65
N HIS A 227 -20.50 -24.49 -16.59
CA HIS A 227 -19.26 -23.79 -16.30
C HIS A 227 -19.45 -22.27 -16.30
N VAL A 228 -18.79 -21.62 -15.35
CA VAL A 228 -18.49 -20.18 -15.38
C VAL A 228 -16.97 -20.00 -15.48
N MET A 229 -16.52 -18.93 -16.11
CA MET A 229 -15.10 -18.60 -16.18
C MET A 229 -14.56 -18.22 -14.80
N TYR A 230 -13.29 -18.54 -14.57
CA TYR A 230 -12.57 -18.13 -13.37
C TYR A 230 -12.41 -16.61 -13.35
N VAL A 231 -12.75 -16.00 -12.22
CA VAL A 231 -12.79 -14.53 -12.04
C VAL A 231 -11.50 -13.83 -12.46
N TRP A 232 -10.32 -14.45 -12.29
CA TRP A 232 -9.07 -13.81 -12.72
C TRP A 232 -8.85 -13.81 -14.24
N LEU A 233 -9.40 -14.76 -14.99
CA LEU A 233 -9.32 -14.70 -16.45
C LEU A 233 -10.22 -13.56 -16.97
N ASP A 234 -11.46 -13.55 -16.47
CA ASP A 234 -12.46 -12.51 -16.71
C ASP A 234 -11.93 -11.11 -16.36
N ALA A 235 -11.57 -10.91 -15.09
CA ALA A 235 -11.06 -9.66 -14.56
C ALA A 235 -9.80 -9.16 -15.28
N LEU A 236 -8.82 -10.01 -15.61
CA LEU A 236 -7.61 -9.55 -16.30
C LEU A 236 -7.88 -9.06 -17.74
N LEU A 237 -8.89 -9.62 -18.42
CA LEU A 237 -9.27 -9.19 -19.77
C LEU A 237 -9.92 -7.80 -19.81
N ASN A 238 -10.34 -7.24 -18.66
CA ASN A 238 -10.91 -5.89 -18.56
C ASN A 238 -10.02 -4.84 -19.28
N TYR A 239 -8.70 -4.99 -19.17
CA TYR A 239 -7.72 -4.06 -19.72
C TYR A 239 -7.73 -3.95 -21.25
N ILE A 240 -8.23 -4.97 -21.97
CA ILE A 240 -8.38 -4.92 -23.42
C ILE A 240 -9.84 -4.76 -23.86
N THR A 241 -10.81 -5.36 -23.14
CA THR A 241 -12.23 -5.18 -23.46
C THR A 241 -12.69 -3.74 -23.22
N ALA A 242 -12.09 -3.03 -22.26
CA ALA A 242 -12.31 -1.59 -22.08
C ALA A 242 -12.03 -0.79 -23.37
N LEU A 243 -11.04 -1.23 -24.14
CA LEU A 243 -10.63 -0.62 -25.40
C LEU A 243 -11.44 -1.10 -26.62
N GLY A 244 -12.40 -2.01 -26.41
CA GLY A 244 -13.25 -2.58 -27.47
C GLY A 244 -12.84 -3.99 -27.93
N TYR A 245 -11.85 -4.63 -27.28
CA TYR A 245 -11.41 -5.98 -27.69
C TYR A 245 -12.58 -6.95 -27.77
N GLY A 246 -12.84 -7.43 -28.99
CA GLY A 246 -13.88 -8.41 -29.25
C GLY A 246 -15.23 -7.85 -29.63
N THR A 247 -15.42 -6.53 -29.59
CA THR A 247 -16.58 -5.83 -30.12
C THR A 247 -16.20 -4.99 -31.34
N ASP A 248 -15.82 -3.72 -31.15
CA ASP A 248 -15.52 -2.75 -32.20
C ASP A 248 -14.03 -2.38 -32.32
N ASP A 249 -13.19 -2.87 -31.39
CA ASP A 249 -11.76 -2.57 -31.24
C ASP A 249 -11.42 -1.05 -31.23
N LYS A 250 -12.40 -0.18 -30.93
CA LYS A 250 -12.38 1.27 -31.19
C LYS A 250 -11.19 2.04 -30.61
N ASN A 251 -10.74 1.65 -29.42
CA ASN A 251 -9.63 2.29 -28.71
C ASN A 251 -8.41 1.35 -28.62
N MET A 252 -8.35 0.26 -29.39
CA MET A 252 -7.22 -0.69 -29.32
C MET A 252 -5.88 -0.08 -29.76
N ASN A 253 -5.87 1.09 -30.40
CA ASN A 253 -4.68 1.89 -30.67
C ASN A 253 -3.99 2.45 -29.41
N PHE A 254 -4.59 2.33 -28.23
CA PHE A 254 -3.97 2.59 -26.93
C PHE A 254 -3.24 1.38 -26.33
N TRP A 255 -3.46 0.16 -26.85
CA TRP A 255 -2.77 -1.04 -26.39
C TRP A 255 -1.35 -1.15 -26.99
N PRO A 256 -0.31 -1.61 -26.25
CA PRO A 256 -0.32 -2.08 -24.87
C PRO A 256 -0.29 -0.97 -23.82
N ALA A 257 -0.82 -1.28 -22.64
CA ALA A 257 -0.75 -0.42 -21.47
C ALA A 257 0.69 0.05 -21.19
N ASN A 258 0.86 1.37 -21.05
CA ASN A 258 2.13 1.97 -20.67
C ASN A 258 2.42 1.68 -19.20
N ILE A 259 1.40 1.79 -18.33
CA ILE A 259 1.51 1.52 -16.89
C ILE A 259 0.25 0.78 -16.40
N HIS A 260 0.42 -0.44 -15.90
CA HIS A 260 -0.57 -1.12 -15.07
C HIS A 260 -0.20 -0.95 -13.59
N LEU A 261 -1.00 -0.21 -12.82
CA LEU A 261 -0.81 -0.09 -11.37
C LEU A 261 -1.51 -1.24 -10.66
N VAL A 262 -0.85 -1.82 -9.65
CA VAL A 262 -1.39 -2.92 -8.83
C VAL A 262 -0.89 -2.89 -7.39
N GLY A 263 -1.64 -3.50 -6.48
CA GLY A 263 -1.13 -3.85 -5.16
C GLY A 263 -0.19 -5.06 -5.24
N LYS A 264 0.82 -5.13 -4.35
CA LYS A 264 1.77 -6.25 -4.27
C LYS A 264 1.13 -7.63 -4.11
N ASP A 265 -0.07 -7.71 -3.53
CA ASP A 265 -0.86 -8.93 -3.34
C ASP A 265 -1.39 -9.53 -4.64
N ILE A 266 -1.68 -8.69 -5.64
CA ILE A 266 -2.23 -9.13 -6.93
C ILE A 266 -1.19 -9.13 -8.06
N LEU A 267 0.08 -8.82 -7.74
CA LEU A 267 1.18 -8.75 -8.71
C LEU A 267 1.37 -10.08 -9.48
N ARG A 268 1.28 -11.25 -8.82
CA ARG A 268 1.47 -12.56 -9.50
C ARG A 268 0.50 -12.76 -10.66
N PHE A 269 -0.78 -12.40 -10.48
CA PHE A 269 -1.79 -12.48 -11.54
C PHE A 269 -1.43 -11.58 -12.73
N HIS A 270 -0.93 -10.37 -12.46
CA HIS A 270 -0.62 -9.36 -13.48
C HIS A 270 0.74 -9.55 -14.17
N SER A 271 1.68 -10.26 -13.53
CA SER A 271 3.04 -10.47 -14.03
C SER A 271 3.28 -11.87 -14.60
N ILE A 272 2.45 -12.86 -14.25
CA ILE A 272 2.59 -14.24 -14.73
C ILE A 272 1.39 -14.61 -15.60
N TYR A 273 0.17 -14.62 -15.05
CA TYR A 273 -1.00 -15.13 -15.76
C TYR A 273 -1.45 -14.17 -16.87
N TRP A 274 -1.49 -12.86 -16.61
CA TRP A 274 -1.90 -11.87 -17.60
C TRP A 274 -0.99 -11.85 -18.84
N PRO A 275 0.36 -11.80 -18.70
CA PRO A 275 1.24 -11.91 -19.86
C PRO A 275 1.13 -13.26 -20.57
N ALA A 276 0.91 -14.37 -19.86
CA ALA A 276 0.70 -15.67 -20.49
C ALA A 276 -0.61 -15.73 -21.31
N PHE A 277 -1.72 -15.17 -20.80
CA PHE A 277 -2.97 -15.03 -21.55
C PHE A 277 -2.75 -14.15 -22.80
N LEU A 278 -2.04 -13.02 -22.68
CA LEU A 278 -1.71 -12.16 -23.81
C LEU A 278 -0.83 -12.87 -24.85
N MET A 279 0.16 -13.66 -24.44
CA MET A 279 0.96 -14.50 -25.35
C MET A 279 0.13 -15.59 -26.03
N SER A 280 -0.90 -16.14 -25.35
CA SER A 280 -1.86 -17.06 -25.97
C SER A 280 -2.77 -16.33 -26.98
N LEU A 281 -3.16 -15.10 -26.71
CA LEU A 281 -3.93 -14.25 -27.65
C LEU A 281 -3.10 -13.58 -28.75
N ASP A 282 -1.77 -13.79 -28.79
CA ASP A 282 -0.80 -13.13 -29.66
C ASP A 282 -0.86 -11.58 -29.58
N LEU A 283 -1.17 -11.04 -28.39
CA LEU A 283 -1.27 -9.62 -28.11
C LEU A 283 0.04 -9.04 -27.50
N PRO A 284 0.37 -7.76 -27.77
CA PRO A 284 1.49 -7.09 -27.11
C PRO A 284 1.37 -7.07 -25.59
N LEU A 285 2.51 -7.17 -24.90
CA LEU A 285 2.58 -7.18 -23.43
C LEU A 285 2.63 -5.75 -22.86
N PRO A 286 2.17 -5.54 -21.61
CA PRO A 286 2.25 -4.26 -20.92
C PRO A 286 3.70 -3.77 -20.80
N LYS A 287 3.93 -2.45 -20.91
CA LYS A 287 5.31 -1.90 -20.83
C LYS A 287 5.84 -1.91 -19.40
N HIS A 288 5.01 -1.53 -18.43
CA HIS A 288 5.37 -1.50 -17.01
C HIS A 288 4.20 -2.00 -16.14
N ILE A 289 4.46 -2.97 -15.27
CA ILE A 289 3.56 -3.39 -14.19
C ILE A 289 4.13 -2.83 -12.89
N ALA A 290 3.47 -1.84 -12.31
CA ALA A 290 3.94 -1.10 -11.14
C ALA A 290 3.20 -1.56 -9.87
N ALA A 291 3.89 -2.29 -9.00
CA ALA A 291 3.38 -2.82 -7.76
C ALA A 291 3.70 -1.93 -6.55
N HIS A 292 2.68 -1.38 -5.91
CA HIS A 292 2.81 -0.64 -4.66
C HIS A 292 2.64 -1.53 -3.42
N GLY A 293 3.12 -1.09 -2.26
CA GLY A 293 2.88 -1.75 -0.98
C GLY A 293 1.50 -1.41 -0.39
N TRP A 294 1.27 -1.89 0.83
CA TRP A 294 0.00 -1.64 1.53
C TRP A 294 0.07 -0.39 2.40
N TRP A 295 -1.08 0.26 2.53
CA TRP A 295 -1.32 1.15 3.66
C TRP A 295 -1.77 0.31 4.86
N THR A 296 -1.13 0.55 6.01
CA THR A 296 -1.49 0.00 7.31
C THR A 296 -2.10 1.09 8.19
N ARG A 297 -2.60 0.69 9.36
CA ARG A 297 -2.90 1.59 10.46
C ARG A 297 -2.39 0.97 11.75
N ASP A 298 -1.61 1.73 12.50
CA ASP A 298 -0.94 1.28 13.74
C ASP A 298 -0.05 0.04 13.50
N GLY A 299 0.54 -0.05 12.31
CA GLY A 299 1.37 -1.18 11.83
C GLY A 299 0.55 -2.37 11.31
N GLU A 300 -0.76 -2.38 11.47
CA GLU A 300 -1.62 -3.49 11.04
C GLU A 300 -2.25 -3.26 9.66
N LYS A 301 -2.35 -4.33 8.86
CA LYS A 301 -3.11 -4.29 7.61
C LYS A 301 -4.58 -3.99 7.92
N MET A 302 -5.15 -3.01 7.21
CA MET A 302 -6.57 -2.67 7.37
C MET A 302 -7.49 -3.83 6.99
N SER A 303 -8.47 -4.11 7.84
CA SER A 303 -9.51 -5.10 7.58
C SER A 303 -10.82 -4.74 8.29
N LYS A 304 -11.95 -5.20 7.73
CA LYS A 304 -13.27 -4.95 8.32
C LYS A 304 -13.42 -5.61 9.69
N SER A 305 -12.87 -6.81 9.86
CA SER A 305 -12.96 -7.59 11.10
C SER A 305 -12.21 -6.93 12.27
N LYS A 306 -11.21 -6.10 11.99
CA LYS A 306 -10.46 -5.33 12.98
C LYS A 306 -11.01 -3.91 13.22
N GLY A 307 -11.98 -3.46 12.43
CA GLY A 307 -12.54 -2.10 12.54
C GLY A 307 -11.57 -0.95 12.23
N ASN A 308 -10.35 -1.26 11.75
CA ASN A 308 -9.27 -0.29 11.54
C ASN A 308 -9.27 0.34 10.13
N ILE A 309 -10.31 0.12 9.33
CA ILE A 309 -10.45 0.69 7.98
C ILE A 309 -10.55 2.22 8.05
N VAL A 310 -9.73 2.89 7.25
CA VAL A 310 -9.82 4.33 7.01
C VAL A 310 -10.66 4.57 5.74
N ASN A 311 -11.81 5.22 5.91
CA ASN A 311 -12.64 5.68 4.79
C ASN A 311 -11.94 6.88 4.13
N PRO A 312 -11.58 6.80 2.84
CA PRO A 312 -10.86 7.88 2.17
C PRO A 312 -11.72 9.14 2.06
N LYS A 313 -13.05 9.03 1.94
CA LYS A 313 -13.94 10.19 1.83
C LYS A 313 -13.92 11.02 3.12
N GLU A 314 -13.99 10.38 4.29
CA GLU A 314 -13.89 11.07 5.58
C GLU A 314 -12.56 11.85 5.68
N VAL A 315 -11.43 11.25 5.28
CA VAL A 315 -10.14 11.95 5.24
C VAL A 315 -10.14 13.14 4.29
N ALA A 316 -10.69 13.00 3.08
CA ALA A 316 -10.78 14.08 2.10
C ALA A 316 -11.72 15.21 2.55
N ASP A 317 -12.87 14.88 3.14
CA ASP A 317 -13.87 15.83 3.64
C ASP A 317 -13.33 16.60 4.87
N ALA A 318 -12.52 15.96 5.73
CA ALA A 318 -11.95 16.59 6.94
C ALA A 318 -10.67 17.41 6.68
N TYR A 319 -9.75 16.90 5.85
CA TYR A 319 -8.42 17.51 5.64
C TYR A 319 -8.26 18.21 4.28
N GLY A 320 -9.23 18.06 3.38
CA GLY A 320 -9.18 18.54 2.00
C GLY A 320 -8.57 17.52 1.04
N LEU A 321 -9.22 17.33 -0.11
CA LEU A 321 -8.84 16.35 -1.13
C LEU A 321 -7.39 16.52 -1.62
N ASP A 322 -6.95 17.74 -1.95
CA ASP A 322 -5.60 17.99 -2.44
C ASP A 322 -4.51 17.71 -1.39
N ALA A 323 -4.77 18.05 -0.12
CA ALA A 323 -3.88 17.73 0.98
C ALA A 323 -3.74 16.22 1.17
N PHE A 324 -4.86 15.50 1.07
CA PHE A 324 -4.89 14.04 1.11
C PHE A 324 -4.14 13.42 -0.08
N ARG A 325 -4.38 13.89 -1.32
CA ARG A 325 -3.65 13.46 -2.52
C ARG A 325 -2.15 13.67 -2.40
N TYR A 326 -1.72 14.84 -1.91
CA TYR A 326 -0.31 15.12 -1.65
C TYR A 326 0.28 14.14 -0.65
N PHE A 327 -0.35 13.96 0.52
CA PHE A 327 0.11 13.04 1.56
C PHE A 327 0.31 11.62 1.02
N MET A 328 -0.70 11.09 0.31
CA MET A 328 -0.67 9.74 -0.26
C MET A 328 0.48 9.55 -1.24
N LEU A 329 0.84 10.57 -2.02
CA LEU A 329 1.93 10.54 -3.00
C LEU A 329 3.31 10.89 -2.42
N ARG A 330 3.35 11.57 -1.26
CA ARG A 330 4.56 12.11 -0.63
C ARG A 330 5.17 11.20 0.44
N GLU A 331 4.33 10.62 1.29
CA GLU A 331 4.78 10.05 2.57
C GLU A 331 5.47 8.69 2.41
N VAL A 332 4.92 7.82 1.56
CA VAL A 332 5.37 6.43 1.43
C VAL A 332 6.07 6.22 0.08
N PRO A 333 7.36 5.77 0.06
CA PRO A 333 8.04 5.40 -1.16
C PRO A 333 7.32 4.26 -1.90
N PHE A 334 7.09 4.43 -3.20
CA PHE A 334 6.33 3.46 -4.00
C PHE A 334 6.94 2.05 -3.92
N GLY A 335 6.09 1.06 -3.66
CA GLY A 335 6.48 -0.35 -3.50
C GLY A 335 6.84 -0.76 -2.06
N GLN A 336 6.95 0.19 -1.13
CA GLN A 336 7.01 -0.08 0.31
C GLN A 336 5.61 -0.04 0.95
N ASP A 337 5.48 -0.68 2.09
CA ASP A 337 4.32 -0.49 2.97
C ASP A 337 4.51 0.79 3.80
N GLY A 338 3.42 1.40 4.23
CA GLY A 338 3.46 2.58 5.11
C GLY A 338 2.18 2.77 5.90
N ASP A 339 2.28 3.51 7.00
CA ASP A 339 1.21 3.60 7.99
C ASP A 339 0.42 4.91 7.88
N PHE A 340 -0.90 4.83 7.88
CA PHE A 340 -1.74 6.03 7.88
C PHE A 340 -1.83 6.63 9.29
N SER A 341 -1.17 7.77 9.47
CA SER A 341 -1.27 8.58 10.68
C SER A 341 -1.89 9.94 10.37
N GLN A 342 -3.01 10.27 11.04
CA GLN A 342 -3.60 11.61 10.98
C GLN A 342 -2.60 12.69 11.42
N LYS A 343 -1.70 12.36 12.37
CA LYS A 343 -0.64 13.28 12.79
C LYS A 343 0.37 13.54 11.67
N ALA A 344 0.83 12.51 10.98
CA ALA A 344 1.73 12.68 9.83
C ALA A 344 1.07 13.49 8.70
N LEU A 345 -0.23 13.28 8.45
CA LEU A 345 -1.02 14.09 7.51
C LEU A 345 -1.07 15.57 7.95
N ILE A 346 -1.38 15.86 9.22
CA ILE A 346 -1.37 17.23 9.76
C ILE A 346 0.02 17.87 9.67
N ASP A 347 1.07 17.13 10.01
CA ASP A 347 2.46 17.62 9.95
C ASP A 347 2.85 17.96 8.49
N ARG A 348 2.44 17.16 7.50
CA ARG A 348 2.61 17.46 6.06
C ARG A 348 1.80 18.67 5.59
N ILE A 349 0.56 18.81 6.04
CA ILE A 349 -0.30 19.96 5.71
C ILE A 349 0.32 21.25 6.27
N ASN A 350 0.73 21.24 7.54
CA ASN A 350 1.27 22.42 8.20
C ASN A 350 2.66 22.79 7.68
N SER A 351 3.58 21.82 7.57
CA SER A 351 4.95 22.03 7.11
C SER A 351 4.99 22.28 5.61
N ASP A 352 4.77 21.23 4.83
CA ASP A 352 5.10 21.20 3.41
C ASP A 352 4.13 22.10 2.61
N LEU A 353 2.82 22.01 2.88
CA LEU A 353 1.79 22.78 2.14
C LEU A 353 1.60 24.20 2.70
N GLY A 354 1.50 24.35 4.02
CA GLY A 354 1.26 25.62 4.70
C GLY A 354 2.48 26.53 4.74
N ASN A 355 3.55 26.09 5.41
CA ASN A 355 4.72 26.93 5.71
C ASN A 355 5.65 27.15 4.50
N ASP A 356 5.74 26.20 3.57
CA ASP A 356 6.61 26.34 2.39
C ASP A 356 5.84 26.87 1.17
N LEU A 357 4.79 26.18 0.71
CA LEU A 357 4.08 26.53 -0.52
C LEU A 357 3.11 27.72 -0.34
N GLY A 358 2.15 27.61 0.58
CA GLY A 358 1.10 28.63 0.77
C GLY A 358 1.63 29.96 1.31
N ASN A 359 2.54 29.91 2.29
CA ASN A 359 3.23 31.09 2.81
C ASN A 359 4.10 31.78 1.75
N LEU A 360 4.76 31.05 0.84
CA LEU A 360 5.52 31.67 -0.25
C LEU A 360 4.60 32.46 -1.20
N LEU A 361 3.40 31.96 -1.52
CA LEU A 361 2.42 32.72 -2.31
C LEU A 361 1.94 33.98 -1.57
N ASN A 362 1.65 33.88 -0.27
CA ASN A 362 1.30 35.03 0.56
C ASN A 362 2.43 36.08 0.60
N ARG A 363 3.69 35.65 0.64
CA ARG A 363 4.86 36.53 0.54
C ARG A 363 4.95 37.22 -0.82
N ILE A 364 4.77 36.50 -1.94
CA ILE A 364 4.72 37.09 -3.29
C ILE A 364 3.64 38.19 -3.34
N SER A 365 2.40 37.86 -2.97
CA SER A 365 1.26 38.78 -3.02
C SER A 365 1.45 40.00 -2.10
N GLY A 366 1.99 39.79 -0.90
CA GLY A 366 2.28 40.87 0.04
C GLY A 366 3.38 41.82 -0.44
N MET A 367 4.45 41.29 -1.07
CA MET A 367 5.54 42.11 -1.60
C MET A 367 5.16 42.85 -2.88
N SER A 368 4.52 42.16 -3.84
CA SER A 368 4.08 42.79 -5.09
C SER A 368 3.02 43.87 -4.84
N GLY A 369 2.05 43.61 -3.97
CA GLY A 369 1.04 44.60 -3.58
C GLY A 369 1.62 45.82 -2.87
N LYS A 370 2.57 45.61 -1.96
CA LYS A 370 3.17 46.70 -1.15
C LYS A 370 4.16 47.58 -1.93
N TYR A 371 4.93 46.99 -2.84
CA TYR A 371 6.05 47.69 -3.51
C TYR A 371 5.78 48.03 -4.98
N PHE A 372 4.89 47.29 -5.66
CA PHE A 372 4.79 47.31 -7.13
C PHE A 372 3.35 47.33 -7.68
N ASP A 373 2.34 47.67 -6.86
CA ASP A 373 0.93 47.72 -7.27
C ASP A 373 0.47 46.38 -7.92
N TYR A 374 0.89 45.28 -7.30
CA TYR A 374 0.70 43.89 -7.74
C TYR A 374 1.32 43.52 -9.10
N LYS A 375 1.95 44.46 -9.82
CA LYS A 375 2.60 44.20 -11.11
C LYS A 375 3.98 43.59 -10.89
N VAL A 376 4.28 42.55 -11.65
CA VAL A 376 5.56 41.84 -11.60
C VAL A 376 6.10 41.71 -13.02
N SER A 377 7.36 42.10 -13.22
CA SER A 377 8.05 42.04 -14.52
C SER A 377 9.33 41.23 -14.44
N SER A 378 9.49 40.29 -15.37
CA SER A 378 10.63 39.34 -15.38
C SER A 378 11.90 39.88 -16.05
N ILE A 379 11.88 41.11 -16.58
CA ILE A 379 12.93 41.67 -17.46
C ILE A 379 14.35 41.59 -16.85
N ASP A 380 14.50 41.91 -15.56
CA ASP A 380 15.79 41.98 -14.88
C ASP A 380 16.15 40.69 -14.10
N VAL A 381 15.36 39.61 -14.16
CA VAL A 381 15.58 38.39 -13.33
C VAL A 381 16.91 37.73 -13.68
N GLU A 382 17.21 37.49 -14.96
CA GLU A 382 18.49 36.90 -15.38
C GLU A 382 19.71 37.77 -15.05
N LYS A 383 19.52 39.08 -14.86
CA LYS A 383 20.61 40.01 -14.55
C LYS A 383 21.02 39.95 -13.08
N PHE A 384 20.06 39.75 -12.17
CA PHE A 384 20.31 39.76 -10.72
C PHE A 384 20.29 38.37 -10.07
N HIS A 385 19.55 37.41 -10.62
CA HIS A 385 19.28 36.10 -10.02
C HIS A 385 19.51 34.92 -10.97
N LYS A 386 20.49 35.05 -11.88
CA LYS A 386 20.85 33.96 -12.80
C LYS A 386 21.23 32.67 -12.06
N LYS A 387 21.98 32.79 -10.98
CA LYS A 387 22.46 31.63 -10.21
C LYS A 387 21.29 30.79 -9.67
N GLU A 388 20.30 31.46 -9.08
CA GLU A 388 19.10 30.82 -8.53
C GLU A 388 18.24 30.21 -9.66
N LEU A 389 18.13 30.87 -10.81
CA LEU A 389 17.46 30.31 -11.99
C LEU A 389 18.17 29.06 -12.54
N ASP A 390 19.50 29.11 -12.67
CA ASP A 390 20.30 27.99 -13.17
C ASP A 390 20.20 26.78 -12.21
N GLU A 391 20.29 26.99 -10.89
CA GLU A 391 20.11 25.96 -9.85
C GLU A 391 18.71 25.33 -9.89
N VAL A 392 17.65 26.15 -10.03
CA VAL A 392 16.28 25.65 -10.19
C VAL A 392 16.13 24.85 -11.48
N ASN A 393 16.65 25.34 -12.61
CA ASN A 393 16.56 24.65 -13.89
C ASN A 393 17.30 23.30 -13.89
N GLU A 394 18.45 23.18 -13.21
CA GLU A 394 19.19 21.93 -13.05
C GLU A 394 18.38 20.88 -12.27
N ILE A 395 17.70 21.28 -11.19
CA ILE A 395 16.81 20.38 -10.45
C ILE A 395 15.65 19.92 -11.35
N LEU A 396 15.01 20.85 -12.06
CA LEU A 396 13.84 20.57 -12.91
C LEU A 396 14.14 19.68 -14.12
N ASP A 397 15.32 19.79 -14.73
CA ASP A 397 15.78 18.83 -15.76
C ASP A 397 15.80 17.38 -15.22
N GLY A 398 16.01 17.23 -13.92
CA GLY A 398 16.12 15.94 -13.25
C GLY A 398 14.83 15.32 -12.75
N VAL A 399 13.69 16.04 -12.67
CA VAL A 399 12.51 15.52 -11.93
C VAL A 399 11.70 14.48 -12.69
N GLU A 400 11.57 14.62 -14.01
CA GLU A 400 10.68 13.79 -14.85
C GLU A 400 11.04 12.29 -14.81
N LYS A 401 12.33 11.96 -14.66
CA LYS A 401 12.82 10.58 -14.51
C LYS A 401 12.23 9.88 -13.27
N TYR A 402 11.83 10.60 -12.23
CA TYR A 402 11.25 10.01 -11.03
C TYR A 402 9.82 9.53 -11.29
N ILE A 403 9.04 10.25 -12.10
CA ILE A 403 7.71 9.79 -12.55
C ILE A 403 7.86 8.48 -13.33
N TYR A 404 8.78 8.43 -14.29
CA TYR A 404 8.99 7.23 -15.12
C TYR A 404 9.47 5.99 -14.35
N ASN A 405 10.15 6.18 -13.22
CA ASN A 405 10.60 5.09 -12.35
C ASN A 405 9.65 4.84 -11.16
N MET A 406 8.44 5.40 -11.18
CA MET A 406 7.45 5.34 -10.09
C MET A 406 7.91 5.91 -8.74
N GLN A 407 8.97 6.72 -8.72
CA GLN A 407 9.53 7.35 -7.51
C GLN A 407 8.82 8.68 -7.17
N ILE A 408 7.49 8.66 -7.07
CA ILE A 408 6.66 9.88 -6.95
C ILE A 408 6.98 10.67 -5.67
N ASN A 409 7.31 10.01 -4.56
CA ASN A 409 7.76 10.67 -3.34
C ASN A 409 9.03 11.51 -3.58
N ARG A 410 9.96 11.01 -4.42
CA ARG A 410 11.20 11.72 -4.78
C ARG A 410 10.96 12.86 -5.77
N TYR A 411 10.01 12.68 -6.69
CA TYR A 411 9.55 13.77 -7.56
C TYR A 411 9.09 14.97 -6.73
N LEU A 412 8.28 14.73 -5.69
CA LEU A 412 7.84 15.77 -4.76
C LEU A 412 8.99 16.34 -3.90
N GLU A 413 9.92 15.50 -3.41
CA GLU A 413 11.10 15.96 -2.67
C GLU A 413 11.95 16.97 -3.45
N GLU A 414 12.22 16.72 -4.74
CA GLU A 414 13.00 17.66 -5.56
C GLU A 414 12.24 18.98 -5.82
N ILE A 415 10.92 18.93 -5.99
CA ILE A 415 10.09 20.15 -6.12
C ILE A 415 10.14 21.00 -4.84
N TRP A 416 10.19 20.38 -3.66
CA TRP A 416 10.34 21.12 -2.40
C TRP A 416 11.72 21.77 -2.23
N LYS A 417 12.79 21.22 -2.85
CA LYS A 417 14.09 21.93 -2.90
C LYS A 417 13.99 23.23 -3.71
N VAL A 418 13.23 23.24 -4.80
CA VAL A 418 12.96 24.46 -5.59
C VAL A 418 12.19 25.51 -4.77
N LEU A 419 11.20 25.10 -3.97
CA LEU A 419 10.54 25.99 -2.99
C LEU A 419 11.50 26.49 -1.88
N THR A 420 12.46 25.65 -1.47
CA THR A 420 13.49 26.01 -0.48
C THR A 420 14.41 27.11 -1.02
N ILE A 421 14.84 27.03 -2.28
CA ILE A 421 15.64 28.07 -2.95
C ILE A 421 14.88 29.41 -2.95
N ALA A 422 13.60 29.41 -3.32
CA ALA A 422 12.77 30.62 -3.34
C ALA A 422 12.60 31.25 -1.94
N ASN A 423 12.30 30.44 -0.92
CA ASN A 423 12.17 30.92 0.46
C ASN A 423 13.50 31.44 1.01
N LYS A 424 14.63 30.80 0.66
CA LYS A 424 15.96 31.25 1.03
C LYS A 424 16.33 32.57 0.36
N ALA A 425 16.04 32.75 -0.94
CA ALA A 425 16.32 33.99 -1.66
C ALA A 425 15.63 35.20 -1.03
N ILE A 426 14.40 35.07 -0.51
CA ILE A 426 13.73 36.14 0.24
C ILE A 426 14.54 36.57 1.47
N ASN A 427 15.10 35.61 2.20
CA ASN A 427 15.84 35.86 3.44
C ASN A 427 17.25 36.39 3.16
N ASP A 428 17.92 35.89 2.12
CA ASP A 428 19.30 36.26 1.77
C ASP A 428 19.39 37.67 1.13
N TYR A 429 18.39 38.05 0.31
CA TYR A 429 18.38 39.33 -0.43
C TYR A 429 17.54 40.43 0.23
N GLU A 430 16.74 40.12 1.25
CA GLU A 430 15.97 41.07 2.07
C GLU A 430 15.26 42.20 1.27
N PRO A 431 14.20 41.90 0.49
CA PRO A 431 13.57 42.89 -0.41
C PRO A 431 13.06 44.17 0.29
N TRP A 432 12.73 44.08 1.58
CA TRP A 432 12.36 45.23 2.41
C TRP A 432 13.52 46.20 2.69
N ASN A 433 14.77 45.75 2.60
CA ASN A 433 15.96 46.60 2.71
C ASN A 433 16.36 47.16 1.34
N LEU A 434 16.33 46.34 0.28
CA LEU A 434 16.50 46.81 -1.10
C LEU A 434 15.56 47.97 -1.45
N MET A 435 14.28 47.89 -1.06
CA MET A 435 13.30 48.96 -1.26
C MET A 435 13.56 50.22 -0.42
N LYS A 436 14.20 50.12 0.75
CA LYS A 436 14.62 51.31 1.55
C LYS A 436 15.83 51.99 0.93
N ASP A 437 16.75 51.20 0.38
CA ASP A 437 17.98 51.67 -0.25
C ASP A 437 17.77 52.20 -1.68
N GLY A 438 16.52 52.25 -2.15
CA GLY A 438 16.13 52.73 -3.48
C GLY A 438 16.43 51.75 -4.62
N LYS A 439 16.81 50.51 -4.32
CA LYS A 439 17.18 49.45 -5.28
C LYS A 439 15.95 48.74 -5.85
N ASN A 440 14.99 49.50 -6.35
CA ASN A 440 13.68 48.99 -6.76
C ASN A 440 13.75 47.92 -7.87
N ALA A 441 14.73 48.01 -8.78
CA ALA A 441 14.94 47.02 -9.84
C ALA A 441 15.43 45.66 -9.31
N GLU A 442 16.34 45.67 -8.33
CA GLU A 442 16.80 44.44 -7.65
C GLU A 442 15.64 43.80 -6.87
N ALA A 443 14.85 44.60 -6.16
CA ALA A 443 13.67 44.12 -5.44
C ALA A 443 12.57 43.56 -6.38
N MET A 444 12.34 44.19 -7.54
CA MET A 444 11.42 43.69 -8.57
C MET A 444 11.92 42.36 -9.14
N ALA A 445 13.20 42.27 -9.49
CA ALA A 445 13.81 41.05 -10.02
C ALA A 445 13.70 39.88 -9.02
N LEU A 446 13.84 40.13 -7.71
CA LEU A 446 13.64 39.11 -6.69
C LEU A 446 12.18 38.65 -6.60
N VAL A 447 11.21 39.57 -6.57
CA VAL A 447 9.77 39.21 -6.57
C VAL A 447 9.42 38.43 -7.85
N ALA A 448 9.99 38.82 -8.99
CA ALA A 448 9.80 38.14 -10.26
C ALA A 448 10.48 36.76 -10.31
N LEU A 449 11.68 36.58 -9.73
CA LEU A 449 12.31 35.26 -9.56
C LEU A 449 11.36 34.31 -8.83
N ILE A 450 10.86 34.72 -7.66
CA ILE A 450 10.00 33.90 -6.81
C ILE A 450 8.66 33.60 -7.51
N THR A 451 8.11 34.57 -8.23
CA THR A 451 6.91 34.42 -9.08
C THR A 451 7.14 33.37 -10.18
N ASN A 452 8.29 33.39 -10.84
CA ASN A 452 8.67 32.41 -11.86
C ASN A 452 8.88 31.01 -11.27
N ILE A 453 9.52 30.90 -10.10
CA ILE A 453 9.67 29.64 -9.38
C ILE A 453 8.29 29.06 -9.02
N MET A 454 7.40 29.86 -8.45
CA MET A 454 6.03 29.44 -8.11
C MET A 454 5.25 28.98 -9.36
N ALA A 455 5.42 29.64 -10.50
CA ALA A 455 4.80 29.23 -11.76
C ALA A 455 5.29 27.86 -12.26
N LYS A 456 6.61 27.61 -12.20
CA LYS A 456 7.19 26.30 -12.56
C LYS A 456 6.74 25.20 -11.58
N VAL A 457 6.70 25.50 -10.28
CA VAL A 457 6.18 24.56 -9.25
C VAL A 457 4.70 24.27 -9.46
N ALA A 458 3.87 25.27 -9.78
CA ALA A 458 2.44 25.08 -10.05
C ALA A 458 2.23 24.09 -11.22
N LEU A 459 2.91 24.27 -12.35
CA LEU A 459 2.81 23.34 -13.49
C LEU A 459 3.18 21.89 -13.12
N LEU A 460 4.12 21.69 -12.20
CA LEU A 460 4.59 20.37 -11.79
C LEU A 460 3.70 19.73 -10.70
N LEU A 461 3.00 20.52 -9.90
CA LEU A 461 2.10 20.06 -8.84
C LEU A 461 0.63 19.95 -9.27
N ASP A 462 0.23 20.46 -10.44
CA ASP A 462 -1.15 20.39 -10.95
C ASP A 462 -1.73 18.96 -10.98
N SER A 463 -0.91 18.01 -11.43
CA SER A 463 -1.28 16.58 -11.43
C SER A 463 -1.47 15.97 -10.01
N VAL A 464 -0.90 16.61 -8.98
CA VAL A 464 -0.91 16.15 -7.59
C VAL A 464 -2.05 16.82 -6.81
N MET A 465 -2.19 18.14 -6.94
CA MET A 465 -3.13 19.00 -6.20
C MET A 465 -3.90 19.94 -7.15
N PRO A 466 -4.77 19.42 -8.03
CA PRO A 466 -5.36 20.21 -9.12
C PRO A 466 -6.21 21.40 -8.66
N GLU A 467 -6.89 21.33 -7.51
CA GLU A 467 -7.80 22.39 -7.06
C GLU A 467 -7.02 23.61 -6.54
N LYS A 468 -6.10 23.38 -5.59
CA LYS A 468 -5.31 24.44 -4.95
C LYS A 468 -4.28 25.01 -5.91
N ILE A 469 -3.67 24.19 -6.77
CA ILE A 469 -2.70 24.65 -7.76
C ILE A 469 -3.35 25.52 -8.85
N LYS A 470 -4.61 25.24 -9.22
CA LYS A 470 -5.40 26.14 -10.08
C LYS A 470 -5.60 27.52 -9.46
N LEU A 471 -5.79 27.62 -8.14
CA LEU A 471 -5.84 28.90 -7.42
C LEU A 471 -4.48 29.62 -7.44
N ILE A 472 -3.36 28.89 -7.33
CA ILE A 472 -2.01 29.46 -7.51
C ILE A 472 -1.86 30.03 -8.93
N ALA A 473 -2.17 29.24 -9.96
CA ALA A 473 -2.06 29.69 -11.36
C ALA A 473 -2.90 30.93 -11.65
N GLN A 474 -4.14 30.98 -11.14
CA GLN A 474 -5.00 32.17 -11.22
C GLN A 474 -4.39 33.37 -10.49
N SER A 475 -3.80 33.17 -9.31
CA SER A 475 -3.08 34.22 -8.57
C SER A 475 -1.92 34.81 -9.37
N LEU A 476 -1.18 33.97 -10.11
CA LEU A 476 -0.04 34.39 -10.95
C LEU A 476 -0.44 34.90 -12.35
N GLY A 477 -1.73 34.89 -12.70
CA GLY A 477 -2.22 35.29 -14.02
C GLY A 477 -1.88 34.32 -15.16
N MET A 478 -1.63 33.04 -14.85
CA MET A 478 -1.25 32.01 -15.82
C MET A 478 -2.32 30.92 -15.99
N ASN A 479 -2.32 30.27 -17.14
CA ASN A 479 -3.15 29.08 -17.41
C ASN A 479 -2.27 27.82 -17.40
N ILE A 480 -2.73 26.76 -16.77
CA ILE A 480 -2.05 25.45 -16.80
C ILE A 480 -2.49 24.71 -18.06
N ASN A 481 -1.57 24.54 -19.00
CA ASN A 481 -1.76 23.81 -20.26
C ASN A 481 -0.40 23.42 -20.86
N THR A 482 -0.41 22.60 -21.91
CA THR A 482 0.79 22.09 -22.59
C THR A 482 1.67 23.20 -23.19
N GLU A 483 1.09 24.29 -23.69
CA GLU A 483 1.86 25.43 -24.22
C GLU A 483 2.67 26.10 -23.11
N THR A 484 2.03 26.40 -21.97
CA THR A 484 2.65 27.03 -20.80
C THR A 484 3.66 26.09 -20.14
N PHE A 485 3.37 24.79 -20.10
CA PHE A 485 4.32 23.76 -19.66
C PHE A 485 5.59 23.75 -20.53
N ASN A 486 5.43 23.67 -21.85
CA ASN A 486 6.57 23.69 -22.77
C ASN A 486 7.37 24.99 -22.65
N LYS A 487 6.69 26.13 -22.55
CA LYS A 487 7.33 27.44 -22.37
C LYS A 487 8.18 27.53 -21.08
N LEU A 488 7.57 27.27 -19.92
CA LEU A 488 8.24 27.52 -18.63
C LEU A 488 9.12 26.37 -18.14
N ILE A 489 8.80 25.12 -18.50
CA ILE A 489 9.56 23.93 -18.06
C ILE A 489 10.58 23.49 -19.12
N LYS A 490 10.17 23.30 -20.37
CA LYS A 490 11.05 22.73 -21.42
C LYS A 490 11.95 23.78 -22.08
N ASN A 491 11.40 24.94 -22.47
CA ASN A 491 12.17 26.05 -23.04
C ASN A 491 12.86 26.91 -21.95
N LYS A 492 12.49 26.70 -20.67
CA LYS A 492 13.00 27.42 -19.49
C LYS A 492 12.74 28.93 -19.49
N GLU A 493 11.81 29.39 -20.32
CA GLU A 493 11.42 30.80 -20.42
C GLU A 493 10.83 31.32 -19.10
N LEU A 494 10.81 32.64 -18.96
CA LEU A 494 10.17 33.32 -17.83
C LEU A 494 8.73 33.72 -18.18
N LEU A 495 7.91 33.88 -17.14
CA LEU A 495 6.60 34.53 -17.22
C LEU A 495 6.75 35.94 -17.81
N ALA A 496 5.83 36.30 -18.70
CA ALA A 496 5.65 37.68 -19.12
C ALA A 496 5.14 38.54 -17.95
N ASP A 497 5.16 39.86 -18.14
CA ASP A 497 4.63 40.81 -17.17
C ASP A 497 3.20 40.43 -16.74
N THR A 498 2.99 40.30 -15.43
CA THR A 498 1.74 39.79 -14.85
C THR A 498 1.26 40.67 -13.69
N VAL A 499 -0.01 40.50 -13.30
CA VAL A 499 -0.63 41.15 -12.15
C VAL A 499 -1.04 40.07 -11.15
N ILE A 500 -0.45 40.11 -9.95
CA ILE A 500 -0.69 39.13 -8.92
C ILE A 500 -2.07 39.36 -8.29
N THR A 501 -3.00 38.45 -8.52
CA THR A 501 -4.31 38.45 -7.85
C THR A 501 -4.16 37.86 -6.45
N LYS A 502 -4.57 38.60 -5.41
CA LYS A 502 -4.55 38.09 -4.04
C LYS A 502 -5.59 36.96 -3.88
N VAL A 503 -5.16 35.84 -3.31
CA VAL A 503 -6.03 34.72 -2.92
C VAL A 503 -6.13 34.61 -1.39
N GLU A 504 -7.11 33.86 -0.91
CA GLU A 504 -7.22 33.48 0.50
C GLU A 504 -6.19 32.41 0.88
N GLN A 505 -6.06 32.10 2.17
CA GLN A 505 -5.10 31.12 2.66
C GLN A 505 -5.43 29.70 2.14
N LEU A 506 -4.61 29.20 1.21
CA LEU A 506 -4.83 27.91 0.54
C LEU A 506 -4.83 26.70 1.49
N PHE A 507 -3.98 26.74 2.51
CA PHE A 507 -3.80 25.70 3.51
C PHE A 507 -3.89 26.34 4.90
N PRO A 508 -5.08 26.37 5.52
CA PRO A 508 -5.24 26.73 6.93
C PRO A 508 -4.41 25.80 7.83
N ARG A 509 -3.86 26.33 8.92
CA ARG A 509 -3.13 25.52 9.90
C ARG A 509 -4.11 24.63 10.66
N ILE A 510 -3.76 23.36 10.84
CA ILE A 510 -4.55 22.38 11.60
C ILE A 510 -3.79 22.06 12.89
N GLU A 511 -4.41 22.29 14.04
CA GLU A 511 -3.77 22.10 15.36
C GLU A 511 -4.21 20.82 16.07
N GLU A 512 -5.37 20.28 15.72
CA GLU A 512 -5.99 19.11 16.34
C GLU A 512 -6.35 18.04 15.31
N ILE A 513 -6.55 16.81 15.78
CA ILE A 513 -6.99 15.67 14.96
C ILE A 513 -8.48 15.86 14.60
N LEU A 514 -8.80 15.86 13.30
CA LEU A 514 -10.13 16.21 12.80
C LEU A 514 -11.07 15.02 12.59
N LEU A 515 -10.55 13.79 12.43
CA LEU A 515 -11.38 12.58 12.42
C LEU A 515 -11.37 11.93 13.79
N GLU A 516 -12.58 11.65 14.30
CA GLU A 516 -12.77 10.72 15.41
C GLU A 516 -12.06 9.41 15.09
N GLN A 517 -11.11 9.03 15.93
CA GLN A 517 -10.54 7.69 15.84
C GLN A 517 -11.61 6.72 16.34
N PRO A 518 -11.89 5.59 15.63
CA PRO A 518 -12.65 4.50 16.22
C PRO A 518 -12.04 4.18 17.58
N ALA A 519 -12.87 4.22 18.62
CA ALA A 519 -12.40 4.24 19.99
C ALA A 519 -11.45 3.06 20.26
N THR A 520 -10.18 3.39 20.51
CA THR A 520 -9.40 2.61 21.46
C THR A 520 -10.21 2.54 22.75
N ALA A 521 -10.12 1.43 23.48
CA ALA A 521 -10.77 1.29 24.77
C ALA A 521 -10.03 2.14 25.81
N ASP A 522 -10.18 3.47 25.69
CA ASP A 522 -9.52 4.46 26.53
C ASP A 522 -10.19 4.49 27.90
N GLU A 523 -9.40 4.17 28.92
CA GLU A 523 -9.78 4.36 30.32
C GLU A 523 -9.96 5.86 30.63
N THR A 524 -11.19 6.34 30.53
CA THR A 524 -11.56 7.62 31.12
C THR A 524 -11.62 7.49 32.64
N LYS A 525 -10.91 8.40 33.32
CA LYS A 525 -10.76 8.42 34.78
C LYS A 525 -12.10 8.57 35.52
N ALA A 526 -12.58 7.50 36.17
CA ALA A 526 -13.49 7.57 37.31
C ALA A 526 -13.37 6.29 38.17
N GLU A 527 -13.24 6.45 39.49
CA GLU A 527 -13.12 5.33 40.43
C GLU A 527 -14.50 4.75 40.81
N CYS A 528 -14.50 3.45 41.17
CA CYS A 528 -15.50 2.75 42.02
C CYS A 528 -16.96 2.60 41.52
N GLU A 529 -17.32 1.41 40.99
CA GLU A 529 -17.88 0.29 41.80
C GLU A 529 -18.16 -0.98 40.94
N ILE A 530 -18.51 -2.11 41.60
CA ILE A 530 -18.33 -3.49 41.10
C ILE A 530 -19.66 -4.22 40.79
N LYS A 531 -19.71 -4.97 39.66
CA LYS A 531 -20.28 -6.34 39.44
C LYS A 531 -20.24 -6.69 37.93
N LYS A 532 -19.55 -7.73 37.45
CA LYS A 532 -19.88 -9.19 37.48
C LYS A 532 -21.29 -9.48 36.94
N GLU A 533 -21.54 -10.38 35.98
CA GLU A 533 -20.76 -11.38 35.22
C GLU A 533 -21.50 -11.64 33.88
N GLN A 534 -21.10 -12.45 32.87
CA GLN A 534 -20.20 -13.60 32.77
C GLN A 534 -19.66 -13.77 31.30
N GLU A 535 -18.89 -14.84 31.02
CA GLU A 535 -18.34 -15.27 29.71
C GLU A 535 -19.01 -16.61 29.25
N PRO A 536 -18.79 -17.22 28.05
CA PRO A 536 -17.51 -17.41 27.32
C PRO A 536 -17.65 -17.16 25.77
N THR A 537 -16.74 -17.48 24.83
CA THR A 537 -15.43 -18.20 24.79
C THR A 537 -14.56 -17.67 23.61
N LYS A 538 -13.31 -18.13 23.45
CA LYS A 538 -12.44 -17.92 22.27
C LYS A 538 -11.57 -19.16 21.97
N VAL A 539 -11.02 -19.22 20.76
CA VAL A 539 -9.75 -19.88 20.37
C VAL A 539 -9.03 -18.88 19.45
N GLU A 540 -8.13 -18.08 20.01
CA GLU A 540 -6.65 -18.12 19.81
C GLU A 540 -6.18 -17.35 18.57
N ASP A 541 -5.94 -16.05 18.79
CA ASP A 541 -5.00 -15.20 18.06
C ASP A 541 -3.80 -14.97 19.00
N ASP A 542 -2.62 -14.67 18.48
CA ASP A 542 -1.42 -14.45 19.29
C ASP A 542 -1.64 -13.38 20.38
N ASN A 543 -1.41 -13.75 21.64
CA ASN A 543 -1.55 -12.85 22.80
C ASN A 543 -0.40 -11.84 22.87
N LEU A 544 -0.34 -10.92 21.90
CA LEU A 544 0.58 -9.80 21.89
C LEU A 544 0.33 -8.91 23.10
N ILE A 545 1.30 -8.87 24.01
CA ILE A 545 1.30 -8.00 25.18
C ILE A 545 1.97 -6.67 24.84
N THR A 546 1.50 -5.57 25.43
CA THR A 546 2.19 -4.27 25.34
C THR A 546 3.55 -4.35 26.03
N ILE A 547 4.47 -3.46 25.64
CA ILE A 547 5.80 -3.36 26.27
C ILE A 547 5.69 -3.05 27.77
N ASP A 548 4.68 -2.30 28.19
CA ASP A 548 4.42 -2.02 29.62
C ASP A 548 4.05 -3.30 30.39
N LYS A 549 3.21 -4.15 29.80
CA LYS A 549 2.84 -5.46 30.35
C LYS A 549 4.01 -6.46 30.34
N PHE A 550 5.01 -6.26 29.49
CA PHE A 550 6.30 -6.95 29.61
C PHE A 550 7.12 -6.41 30.80
N PHE A 551 7.22 -5.09 30.96
CA PHE A 551 7.94 -4.46 32.09
C PHE A 551 7.30 -4.70 33.48
N GLU A 552 6.02 -5.07 33.54
CA GLU A 552 5.41 -5.63 34.76
C GLU A 552 6.13 -6.90 35.26
N THR A 553 6.86 -7.62 34.40
CA THR A 553 7.56 -8.86 34.74
C THR A 553 9.00 -8.58 35.21
N THR A 554 9.34 -8.98 36.44
CA THR A 554 10.69 -8.81 37.00
C THR A 554 11.57 -10.01 36.66
N LEU A 555 12.38 -9.88 35.61
CA LEU A 555 13.39 -10.86 35.22
C LEU A 555 14.74 -10.59 35.90
N LYS A 556 15.38 -11.63 36.45
CA LYS A 556 16.70 -11.57 37.11
C LYS A 556 17.59 -12.75 36.74
N ILE A 557 18.91 -12.55 36.76
CA ILE A 557 19.88 -13.65 36.77
C ILE A 557 19.98 -14.24 38.18
N GLY A 558 19.79 -15.55 38.30
CA GLY A 558 19.94 -16.30 39.55
C GLY A 558 21.02 -17.37 39.48
N THR A 559 21.68 -17.63 40.60
CA THR A 559 22.68 -18.70 40.74
C THR A 559 22.08 -19.86 41.53
N ILE A 560 22.11 -21.08 41.00
CA ILE A 560 21.57 -22.27 41.67
C ILE A 560 22.57 -22.73 42.74
N VAL A 561 22.18 -22.68 44.01
CA VAL A 561 23.03 -23.00 45.18
C VAL A 561 22.84 -24.45 45.63
N GLU A 562 21.64 -25.00 45.46
CA GLU A 562 21.28 -26.37 45.83
C GLU A 562 20.27 -26.92 44.82
N ALA A 563 20.38 -28.20 44.49
CA ALA A 563 19.46 -28.91 43.61
C ALA A 563 19.19 -30.31 44.16
N VAL A 564 17.93 -30.70 44.29
CA VAL A 564 17.48 -31.99 44.84
C VAL A 564 16.32 -32.52 44.02
N GLU A 565 16.28 -33.83 43.76
CA GLU A 565 15.13 -34.43 43.08
C GLU A 565 13.87 -34.41 43.95
N VAL A 566 12.71 -34.17 43.35
CA VAL A 566 11.43 -34.22 44.07
C VAL A 566 10.97 -35.67 44.26
N PRO A 567 10.82 -36.16 45.50
CA PRO A 567 10.29 -37.50 45.75
C PRO A 567 8.89 -37.66 45.12
N LYS A 568 8.64 -38.79 44.46
CA LYS A 568 7.41 -39.10 43.72
C LYS A 568 7.15 -38.24 42.47
N SER A 569 8.14 -37.51 41.94
CA SER A 569 8.05 -36.91 40.60
C SER A 569 9.13 -37.42 39.65
N ALA A 570 8.72 -37.81 38.45
CA ALA A 570 9.63 -38.17 37.37
C ALA A 570 10.24 -36.93 36.66
N LYS A 571 9.63 -35.74 36.81
CA LYS A 571 9.93 -34.56 35.99
C LYS A 571 10.49 -33.35 36.75
N LEU A 572 10.29 -33.28 38.08
CA LEU A 572 10.60 -32.09 38.87
C LEU A 572 11.93 -32.18 39.62
N LEU A 573 12.73 -31.11 39.53
CA LEU A 573 13.81 -30.78 40.45
C LEU A 573 13.38 -29.64 41.38
N LYS A 574 13.83 -29.70 42.63
CA LYS A 574 13.72 -28.64 43.64
C LYS A 574 15.06 -27.92 43.71
N LEU A 575 15.05 -26.61 43.48
CA LEU A 575 16.23 -25.78 43.37
C LEU A 575 16.17 -24.66 44.43
N GLN A 576 17.30 -24.37 45.06
CA GLN A 576 17.49 -23.13 45.83
C GLN A 576 18.30 -22.16 44.97
N VAL A 577 17.70 -21.02 44.64
CA VAL A 577 18.32 -20.03 43.74
C VAL A 577 18.59 -18.74 44.49
N ASP A 578 19.84 -18.29 44.47
CA ASP A 578 20.25 -16.97 44.94
C ASP A 578 19.91 -15.92 43.86
N LEU A 579 19.06 -14.96 44.23
CA LEU A 579 18.66 -13.81 43.41
C LEU A 579 19.22 -12.48 43.96
N GLY A 580 20.25 -12.51 44.81
CA GLY A 580 20.84 -11.33 45.45
C GLY A 580 19.92 -10.66 46.48
N GLU A 581 18.90 -11.37 46.97
CA GLU A 581 17.83 -10.83 47.85
C GLU A 581 18.09 -11.11 49.35
N GLY A 582 19.27 -11.59 49.72
CA GLY A 582 19.62 -11.97 51.10
C GLY A 582 18.98 -13.27 51.60
N ARG A 583 18.13 -13.90 50.78
CA ARG A 583 17.60 -15.26 50.96
C ARG A 583 17.62 -16.00 49.63
N ASN A 584 17.80 -17.32 49.69
CA ASN A 584 17.55 -18.16 48.52
C ASN A 584 16.04 -18.32 48.33
N ARG A 585 15.61 -18.45 47.07
CA ARG A 585 14.23 -18.80 46.70
C ARG A 585 14.12 -20.26 46.30
N GLN A 586 13.08 -20.93 46.78
CA GLN A 586 12.77 -22.29 46.36
C GLN A 586 12.02 -22.26 45.02
N ILE A 587 12.57 -22.88 43.99
CA ILE A 587 11.97 -22.99 42.66
C ILE A 587 11.83 -24.47 42.29
N LEU A 588 10.67 -24.86 41.78
CA LEU A 588 10.39 -26.22 41.29
C LEU A 588 10.35 -26.21 39.77
N ALA A 589 11.28 -26.90 39.12
CA ALA A 589 11.49 -26.85 37.67
C ALA A 589 11.29 -28.22 37.02
N GLY A 590 10.54 -28.25 35.90
CA GLY A 590 10.21 -29.45 35.13
C GLY A 590 11.31 -29.95 34.19
N ILE A 591 12.57 -29.92 34.64
CA ILE A 591 13.77 -30.10 33.81
C ILE A 591 14.55 -31.39 34.11
N LYS A 592 14.05 -32.26 34.99
CA LYS A 592 14.74 -33.49 35.42
C LYS A 592 15.04 -34.46 34.27
N GLU A 593 14.24 -34.43 33.21
CA GLU A 593 14.44 -35.26 32.01
C GLU A 593 15.64 -34.82 31.15
N TYR A 594 16.23 -33.65 31.42
CA TYR A 594 17.28 -33.02 30.58
C TYR A 594 18.54 -32.60 31.35
N TYR A 595 18.48 -32.49 32.68
CA TYR A 595 19.62 -32.11 33.53
C TYR A 595 19.64 -32.93 34.82
N SER A 596 20.83 -33.37 35.24
CA SER A 596 21.01 -33.94 36.58
C SER A 596 21.03 -32.84 37.66
N ALA A 597 20.73 -33.20 38.91
CA ALA A 597 20.78 -32.24 40.02
C ALA A 597 22.21 -31.70 40.24
N GLU A 598 23.22 -32.55 40.08
CA GLU A 598 24.63 -32.23 40.31
C GLU A 598 25.16 -31.20 39.29
N GLU A 599 24.78 -31.33 38.01
CA GLU A 599 25.16 -30.40 36.92
C GLU A 599 24.59 -28.99 37.07
N LEU A 600 23.52 -28.81 37.85
CA LEU A 600 22.86 -27.51 38.00
C LEU A 600 23.47 -26.66 39.12
N VAL A 601 24.10 -27.27 40.12
CA VAL A 601 24.70 -26.54 41.26
C VAL A 601 25.86 -25.68 40.77
N GLY A 602 25.84 -24.39 41.15
CA GLY A 602 26.80 -23.38 40.71
C GLY A 602 26.50 -22.75 39.34
N THR A 603 25.48 -23.24 38.60
CA THR A 603 25.12 -22.65 37.31
C THR A 603 24.21 -21.42 37.46
N GLN A 604 24.28 -20.51 36.48
CA GLN A 604 23.42 -19.34 36.42
C GLN A 604 22.28 -19.53 35.41
N ALA A 605 21.11 -18.94 35.67
CA ALA A 605 19.96 -18.99 34.77
C ALA A 605 19.04 -17.77 34.94
N CYS A 606 18.23 -17.49 33.92
CA CYS A 606 17.21 -16.44 33.93
C CYS A 606 15.97 -16.89 34.72
N VAL A 607 15.53 -16.06 35.68
CA VAL A 607 14.44 -16.33 36.62
C VAL A 607 13.40 -15.21 36.58
N VAL A 608 12.13 -15.59 36.50
CA VAL A 608 10.98 -14.70 36.74
C VAL A 608 10.75 -14.58 38.25
N ALA A 609 10.98 -13.40 38.82
CA ALA A 609 11.13 -13.18 40.25
C ALA A 609 9.94 -12.48 40.95
N ASN A 610 8.87 -12.11 40.22
CA ASN A 610 7.66 -11.51 40.79
C ASN A 610 6.37 -12.29 40.49
N LEU A 611 6.47 -13.54 40.05
CA LEU A 611 5.32 -14.44 39.98
C LEU A 611 4.76 -14.74 41.37
N LYS A 612 3.43 -14.85 41.47
CA LYS A 612 2.74 -15.30 42.68
C LYS A 612 3.17 -16.73 43.03
N PRO A 613 3.63 -17.02 44.27
CA PRO A 613 4.12 -18.35 44.62
C PRO A 613 3.06 -19.45 44.41
N ALA A 614 3.45 -20.52 43.71
CA ALA A 614 2.59 -21.64 43.37
C ALA A 614 2.90 -22.87 44.23
N LYS A 615 1.90 -23.69 44.55
CA LYS A 615 2.12 -25.00 45.22
C LYS A 615 2.14 -26.12 44.19
N LEU A 616 3.27 -26.82 44.07
CA LEU A 616 3.47 -27.97 43.20
C LEU A 616 3.89 -29.17 44.05
N MET A 617 3.16 -30.29 43.95
CA MET A 617 3.37 -31.50 44.76
C MET A 617 3.49 -31.21 46.28
N GLY A 618 2.69 -30.27 46.79
CA GLY A 618 2.69 -29.86 48.20
C GLY A 618 3.81 -28.90 48.62
N MET A 619 4.80 -28.64 47.76
CA MET A 619 5.90 -27.71 47.99
C MET A 619 5.65 -26.36 47.29
N LEU A 620 6.23 -25.28 47.83
CA LEU A 620 6.09 -23.94 47.28
C LEU A 620 7.17 -23.65 46.22
N SER A 621 6.80 -23.03 45.11
CA SER A 621 7.71 -22.44 44.11
C SER A 621 7.54 -20.92 44.10
N GLU A 622 8.61 -20.18 44.38
CA GLU A 622 8.63 -18.72 44.54
C GLU A 622 9.18 -17.96 43.30
N GLY A 623 9.16 -18.63 42.15
CA GLY A 623 9.63 -18.12 40.87
C GLY A 623 9.56 -19.19 39.78
N MET A 624 9.99 -18.83 38.57
CA MET A 624 10.05 -19.72 37.41
C MET A 624 11.40 -19.55 36.70
N LEU A 625 12.04 -20.66 36.34
CA LEU A 625 13.23 -20.68 35.48
C LEU A 625 12.81 -20.64 34.00
N MET A 626 13.54 -19.89 33.19
CA MET A 626 13.31 -19.81 31.75
C MET A 626 14.19 -20.82 30.99
N ALA A 627 13.57 -21.54 30.06
CA ALA A 627 14.24 -22.49 29.16
C ALA A 627 13.62 -22.39 27.76
N ALA A 628 14.44 -22.59 26.74
CA ALA A 628 13.98 -22.83 25.37
C ALA A 628 13.76 -24.34 25.17
N ARG A 629 12.76 -24.70 24.35
CA ARG A 629 12.56 -26.08 23.88
C ARG A 629 12.27 -26.04 22.38
N ASP A 630 12.99 -26.88 21.64
CA ASP A 630 12.83 -27.09 20.21
C ASP A 630 12.97 -28.58 19.87
N GLU A 631 13.11 -28.90 18.59
CA GLU A 631 13.39 -30.25 18.07
C GLU A 631 14.75 -30.83 18.50
N ASN A 632 15.66 -30.01 19.03
CA ASN A 632 16.98 -30.41 19.52
C ASN A 632 17.03 -30.65 21.04
N GLY A 633 15.96 -30.35 21.78
CA GLY A 633 15.82 -30.66 23.21
C GLY A 633 15.36 -29.47 24.05
N LEU A 634 15.78 -29.43 25.33
CA LEU A 634 15.49 -28.33 26.26
C LEU A 634 16.79 -27.73 26.78
N SER A 635 16.95 -26.41 26.63
CA SER A 635 18.11 -25.65 27.08
C SER A 635 17.72 -24.53 28.03
N LEU A 636 18.36 -24.44 29.20
CA LEU A 636 18.20 -23.31 30.12
C LEU A 636 18.73 -22.00 29.51
N LEU A 637 18.00 -20.91 29.71
CA LEU A 637 18.47 -19.57 29.32
C LEU A 637 19.47 -19.06 30.37
N ARG A 638 20.71 -18.84 29.93
CA ARG A 638 21.87 -18.46 30.75
C ARG A 638 22.58 -17.24 30.16
N PRO A 639 23.23 -16.38 30.97
CA PRO A 639 24.07 -15.31 30.45
C PRO A 639 25.36 -15.89 29.82
N GLU A 640 25.80 -15.31 28.70
CA GLU A 640 27.03 -15.73 27.98
C GLU A 640 28.31 -15.63 28.84
N ALA A 641 28.35 -14.65 29.74
CA ALA A 641 29.43 -14.47 30.71
C ALA A 641 28.86 -14.30 32.13
N PRO A 642 29.53 -14.79 33.19
CA PRO A 642 29.03 -14.73 34.56
C PRO A 642 28.63 -13.32 35.00
N LYS A 643 27.46 -13.19 35.64
CA LYS A 643 26.92 -11.94 36.19
C LYS A 643 26.69 -12.06 37.69
N LYS A 644 26.48 -10.94 38.37
CA LYS A 644 26.14 -10.92 39.80
C LYS A 644 24.72 -11.48 39.99
N SER A 645 24.52 -12.37 40.97
CA SER A 645 23.18 -12.82 41.37
C SER A 645 22.28 -11.60 41.63
N GLY A 646 21.08 -11.61 41.06
CA GLY A 646 20.09 -10.55 41.21
C GLY A 646 20.17 -9.40 40.20
N THR A 647 21.14 -9.40 39.27
CA THR A 647 21.15 -8.47 38.13
C THR A 647 19.82 -8.60 37.37
N LYS A 648 19.11 -7.47 37.20
CA LYS A 648 17.91 -7.38 36.38
C LYS A 648 18.25 -7.58 34.91
N ILE A 649 17.36 -8.22 34.17
CA ILE A 649 17.38 -8.25 32.71
C ILE A 649 16.55 -7.06 32.21
N SER A 650 17.06 -6.36 31.20
CA SER A 650 16.50 -5.13 30.62
C SER A 650 16.07 -5.36 29.17
#